data_AF-A0A9I9D866-F1
#
_entry.id   AF-A0A9I9D866-F1
#
_cell.length_a   1.000
_cell.length_b   1.000
_cell.length_c   1.000
_cell.angle_alpha   90.00
_cell.angle_beta   90.00
_cell.angle_gamma   90.00
#
_symmetry.space_group_name_H-M   'P 1'
#
loop_
_entity.id
_entity.type
_entity.pdbx_description
1 polymer ?
#
loop_
_entity_poly.entity_id
_entity_poly.type
_entity_poly.pdbx_seq_one_letter_code
_entity_poly.pdbx_strand_id
1 'polypeptide(L)'
;MKRPYRSKSFKVEISFAAKIPMQAIASALRGQESENFQEAIRVLDIILRQNASKQGCLLVRQSFFHNDPNSCTDVGGGVLGCRGFHSSFRTTQSGLSLNIDVSTTMIIQPGPVVDFLIANQNVRDPFSLDWTKAKRTLKNLRIKASPSNAEYKITGLSEKPCKEQTFTLKQKGGSDEDCIEITVYDYFVKHRNIELRYSSDLPCINVGKPKRPTFIPVELCSLVSLQRYTKALSTFQRASLVEKSRQKPQERMRVLSDSLRRNKYDAEPMLRSCGIAINSSFIQVEGRVLPAPKLKVGNGEDFFPRNGRWNFNNKKLAQPTKIERWAVVNFSARCDTRGLVRDLIKCGDMKGIAIEAPFDVFEENPQFRRAPPMVRVEKMFEEVQSKLPGQPQFLLCLLPERKNSDLYGPWKKKNLAEFGIVTQCIAPTRVNDQYLTNVLLKINAKLGGLNSLLAVEHSPSIPMVSKVPTIILGMDVSHGSPGQSDIPSIAAVVSSRQWPLISRYRAAVRTQSPKVEMIDSLYKRISETEDDGIMRELLLDFYTSSGKRKPDQIIIFRDGVSESQFNQVLNVELDQIIQSCKFLDENWNPKFVVIVAQKNHHTKFFQPGSPDNVPPGTIIDNKICHPRNNDFYLCAHAGMIGTTRPTHYHVLLDEVGFSADDLQELVHSLSYVYQRSTTAISVVAPVCYAHLAATQIGQFIKFEDTSETTSSDGGLTSAGAVPVPQLPRLQEKVCNSMFFC
;
A
#
# COMPACT_ATOMS: atom_id res chain seq x y z
N MET A 1 -17.66 -35.45 40.34
CA MET A 1 -16.20 -35.63 40.11
C MET A 1 -15.80 -34.96 38.80
N LYS A 2 -15.06 -33.84 38.86
CA LYS A 2 -14.37 -33.23 37.71
C LYS A 2 -13.33 -34.24 37.21
N ARG A 3 -13.31 -34.58 35.91
CA ARG A 3 -12.18 -35.35 35.34
C ARG A 3 -10.89 -34.58 35.65
N PRO A 4 -9.86 -35.21 36.24
CA PRO A 4 -8.58 -34.54 36.46
C PRO A 4 -8.04 -34.07 35.11
N TYR A 5 -7.48 -32.85 35.08
CA TYR A 5 -6.80 -32.34 33.89
C TYR A 5 -5.77 -33.38 33.45
N ARG A 6 -5.96 -34.00 32.28
CA ARG A 6 -4.94 -34.89 31.70
C ARG A 6 -3.69 -34.05 31.46
N SER A 7 -2.65 -34.27 32.26
CA SER A 7 -1.31 -33.76 32.01
C SER A 7 -0.89 -34.20 30.61
N LYS A 8 -0.57 -33.25 29.73
CA LYS A 8 0.04 -33.56 28.43
C LYS A 8 1.54 -33.65 28.64
N SER A 9 2.10 -34.84 28.48
CA SER A 9 3.54 -35.02 28.43
C SER A 9 4.04 -34.65 27.03
N PHE A 10 5.07 -33.82 26.96
CA PHE A 10 5.75 -33.44 25.73
C PHE A 10 7.17 -33.99 25.76
N LYS A 11 7.61 -34.64 24.69
CA LYS A 11 9.03 -34.99 24.48
C LYS A 11 9.69 -33.79 23.81
N VAL A 12 10.63 -33.15 24.49
CA VAL A 12 11.40 -32.02 23.96
C VAL A 12 12.84 -32.48 23.80
N GLU A 13 13.35 -32.43 22.58
CA GLU A 13 14.75 -32.67 22.26
C GLU A 13 15.44 -31.32 22.05
N ILE A 14 16.58 -31.12 22.72
CA ILE A 14 17.39 -29.91 22.60
C ILE A 14 18.74 -30.36 22.05
N SER A 15 19.02 -29.97 20.80
CA SER A 15 20.29 -30.25 20.14
C SER A 15 21.05 -28.94 19.87
N PHE A 16 22.37 -28.99 20.03
CA PHE A 16 23.24 -27.88 19.67
C PHE A 16 23.32 -27.75 18.15
N ALA A 17 22.97 -26.58 17.61
CA ALA A 17 23.03 -26.33 16.17
C ALA A 17 24.29 -25.54 15.77
N ALA A 18 24.53 -24.40 16.41
CA ALA A 18 25.67 -23.52 16.10
C ALA A 18 25.97 -22.55 17.24
N LYS A 19 27.17 -21.96 17.22
CA LYS A 19 27.57 -20.83 18.08
C LYS A 19 27.58 -19.54 17.25
N ILE A 20 26.70 -18.59 17.58
CA ILE A 20 26.60 -17.30 16.88
C ILE A 20 27.54 -16.29 17.55
N PRO A 21 28.60 -15.80 16.87
CA PRO A 21 29.56 -14.89 17.47
C PRO A 21 29.03 -13.45 17.54
N MET A 22 28.75 -12.94 18.74
CA MET A 22 28.34 -11.54 18.94
C MET A 22 29.40 -10.52 18.51
N GLN A 23 30.68 -10.92 18.43
CA GLN A 23 31.76 -10.13 17.84
C GLN A 23 31.45 -9.68 16.41
N ALA A 24 30.61 -10.42 15.67
CA ALA A 24 30.15 -10.04 14.34
C ALA A 24 29.47 -8.66 14.32
N ILE A 25 28.77 -8.28 15.40
CA ILE A 25 28.17 -6.94 15.54
C ILE A 25 29.27 -5.89 15.68
N ALA A 26 30.26 -6.13 16.55
CA ALA A 26 31.38 -5.21 16.72
C ALA A 26 32.22 -5.04 15.44
N SER A 27 32.41 -6.12 14.68
CA SER A 27 33.09 -6.08 13.37
C SER A 27 32.28 -5.30 12.34
N ALA A 28 30.96 -5.52 12.25
CA ALA A 28 30.08 -4.76 11.36
C ALA A 28 30.07 -3.26 11.69
N LEU A 29 30.13 -2.89 12.97
CA LEU A 29 30.26 -1.50 13.41
C LEU A 29 31.59 -0.85 12.98
N ARG A 30 32.65 -1.64 12.80
CA ARG A 30 33.93 -1.20 12.22
C ARG A 30 33.94 -1.24 10.69
N GLY A 31 32.80 -1.53 10.05
CA GLY A 31 32.68 -1.62 8.59
C GLY A 31 33.20 -2.94 7.99
N GLN A 32 33.49 -3.96 8.80
CA GLN A 32 33.96 -5.27 8.33
C GLN A 32 32.77 -6.16 7.98
N GLU A 33 32.83 -6.86 6.83
CA GLU A 33 31.84 -7.87 6.47
C GLU A 33 31.94 -9.09 7.37
N SER A 34 30.79 -9.62 7.80
CA SER A 34 30.70 -10.85 8.58
C SER A 34 29.42 -11.58 8.20
N GLU A 35 29.55 -12.80 7.69
CA GLU A 35 28.41 -13.66 7.33
C GLU A 35 27.43 -13.88 8.50
N ASN A 36 27.97 -13.92 9.73
CA ASN A 36 27.18 -14.13 10.96
C ASN A 36 26.47 -12.88 11.49
N PHE A 37 26.60 -11.72 10.85
CA PHE A 37 26.06 -10.45 11.37
C PHE A 37 24.52 -10.47 11.47
N GLN A 38 23.84 -10.90 10.40
CA GLN A 38 22.38 -10.96 10.36
C GLN A 38 21.84 -11.94 11.41
N GLU A 39 22.54 -13.05 11.64
CA GLU A 39 22.17 -14.01 12.68
C GLU A 39 22.33 -13.42 14.09
N ALA A 40 23.42 -12.69 14.35
CA ALA A 40 23.65 -12.04 15.63
C ALA A 40 22.56 -10.99 15.95
N ILE A 41 22.19 -10.14 14.99
CA ILE A 41 21.06 -9.19 15.16
C ILE A 41 19.75 -9.94 15.39
N ARG A 42 19.50 -11.03 14.64
CA ARG A 42 18.31 -11.86 14.81
C ARG A 42 18.19 -12.45 16.22
N VAL A 43 19.30 -12.84 16.86
CA VAL A 43 19.31 -13.29 18.26
C VAL A 43 18.79 -12.20 19.19
N LEU A 44 19.28 -10.96 19.04
CA LEU A 44 18.85 -9.83 19.86
C LEU A 44 17.36 -9.51 19.69
N ASP A 45 16.91 -9.52 18.44
CA ASP A 45 15.50 -9.33 18.09
C ASP A 45 14.59 -10.45 18.65
N ILE A 46 15.08 -11.70 18.74
CA ILE A 46 14.36 -12.81 19.38
C ILE A 46 14.21 -12.55 20.89
N ILE A 47 15.22 -11.99 21.56
CA ILE A 47 15.16 -11.65 22.98
C ILE A 47 14.06 -10.61 23.23
N LEU A 48 13.98 -9.55 22.41
CA LEU A 48 12.90 -8.54 22.50
C LEU A 48 11.52 -9.19 22.35
N ARG A 49 11.37 -10.09 21.37
CA ARG A 49 10.13 -10.82 21.10
C ARG A 49 9.74 -11.75 22.26
N GLN A 50 10.71 -12.41 22.88
CA GLN A 50 10.49 -13.25 24.06
C GLN A 50 10.04 -12.43 25.27
N ASN A 51 10.65 -11.26 25.52
CA ASN A 51 10.22 -10.35 26.57
C ASN A 51 8.75 -9.94 26.39
N ALA A 52 8.37 -9.52 25.18
CA ALA A 52 6.97 -9.17 24.87
C ALA A 52 6.02 -10.37 25.03
N SER A 53 6.45 -11.57 24.64
CA SER A 53 5.65 -12.80 24.79
C SER A 53 5.36 -13.13 26.26
N LYS A 54 6.34 -12.96 27.16
CA LYS A 54 6.17 -13.17 28.61
C LYS A 54 5.14 -12.21 29.21
N GLN A 55 4.99 -11.02 28.61
CA GLN A 55 4.04 -9.99 29.03
C GLN A 55 2.63 -10.19 28.42
N GLY A 56 2.37 -11.30 27.73
CA GLY A 56 1.05 -11.58 27.14
C GLY A 56 0.70 -10.71 25.94
N CYS A 57 1.70 -10.13 25.27
CA CYS A 57 1.47 -9.33 24.06
C CYS A 57 1.04 -10.20 22.88
N LEU A 58 0.20 -9.64 22.01
CA LEU A 58 0.04 -10.11 20.64
C LEU A 58 1.28 -9.73 19.85
N LEU A 59 1.94 -10.74 19.27
CA LEU A 59 3.15 -10.59 18.47
C LEU A 59 2.78 -10.55 16.97
N VAL A 60 3.14 -9.48 16.27
CA VAL A 60 2.97 -9.36 14.82
C VAL A 60 4.30 -8.95 14.20
N ARG A 61 5.04 -9.93 13.66
CA ARG A 61 6.45 -9.74 13.26
C ARG A 61 7.27 -9.20 14.45
N GLN A 62 7.89 -8.03 14.31
CA GLN A 62 8.61 -7.29 15.36
C GLN A 62 7.79 -6.17 16.01
N SER A 63 6.46 -6.20 15.85
CA SER A 63 5.54 -5.33 16.58
C SER A 63 4.80 -6.09 17.69
N PHE A 64 4.65 -5.43 18.83
CA PHE A 64 4.12 -6.01 20.07
C PHE A 64 2.93 -5.18 20.58
N PHE A 65 1.80 -5.86 20.84
CA PHE A 65 0.52 -5.22 21.18
C PHE A 65 -0.01 -5.74 22.52
N HIS A 66 -0.17 -4.84 23.48
CA HIS A 66 -0.63 -5.16 24.83
C HIS A 66 -2.15 -5.27 24.87
N ASN A 67 -2.67 -6.13 25.76
CA ASN A 67 -4.11 -6.22 26.04
C ASN A 67 -4.55 -5.09 26.99
N ASP A 68 -4.42 -3.85 26.51
CA ASP A 68 -4.79 -2.65 27.26
C ASP A 68 -5.97 -1.95 26.56
N PRO A 69 -7.14 -1.84 27.20
CA PRO A 69 -8.29 -1.13 26.65
C PRO A 69 -7.98 0.32 26.27
N ASN A 70 -7.09 1.01 27.01
CA ASN A 70 -6.68 2.39 26.72
C ASN A 70 -5.81 2.51 25.46
N SER A 71 -5.27 1.39 24.99
CA SER A 71 -4.50 1.30 23.77
C SER A 71 -5.34 0.85 22.57
N CYS A 72 -6.66 0.68 22.74
CA CYS A 72 -7.58 0.27 21.70
C CYS A 72 -8.50 1.43 21.28
N THR A 73 -8.80 1.54 19.99
CA THR A 73 -9.73 2.54 19.47
C THR A 73 -10.73 1.91 18.51
N ASP A 74 -12.01 2.15 18.72
CA ASP A 74 -13.06 1.59 17.86
C ASP A 74 -12.99 2.19 16.45
N VAL A 75 -12.90 1.34 15.42
CA VAL A 75 -12.91 1.78 14.01
C VAL A 75 -14.25 1.50 13.32
N GLY A 76 -15.19 0.87 14.03
CA GLY A 76 -16.52 0.48 13.56
C GLY A 76 -16.57 -0.98 13.10
N GLY A 77 -17.79 -1.56 13.10
CA GLY A 77 -18.04 -2.91 12.59
C GLY A 77 -17.48 -4.04 13.45
N GLY A 78 -17.37 -3.83 14.76
CA GLY A 78 -16.79 -4.79 15.72
C GLY A 78 -15.27 -4.95 15.61
N VAL A 79 -14.58 -3.99 14.99
CA VAL A 79 -13.13 -3.99 14.80
C VAL A 79 -12.52 -2.85 15.61
N LEU A 80 -11.43 -3.13 16.33
CA LEU A 80 -10.67 -2.16 17.11
C LEU A 80 -9.27 -1.99 16.51
N GLY A 81 -8.79 -0.75 16.45
CA GLY A 81 -7.38 -0.46 16.25
C GLY A 81 -6.62 -0.59 17.57
N CYS A 82 -5.72 -1.57 17.65
CA CYS A 82 -4.88 -1.80 18.82
C CYS A 82 -3.50 -1.18 18.58
N ARG A 83 -3.16 -0.19 19.39
CA ARG A 83 -1.85 0.47 19.41
C ARG A 83 -0.85 -0.39 20.17
N GLY A 84 0.31 -0.55 19.57
CA GLY A 84 1.47 -1.22 20.11
C GLY A 84 2.74 -0.50 19.66
N PHE A 85 3.84 -1.21 19.65
CA PHE A 85 5.12 -0.64 19.27
C PHE A 85 5.95 -1.67 18.51
N HIS A 86 6.75 -1.20 17.57
CA HIS A 86 7.80 -1.93 16.89
C HIS A 86 9.09 -1.79 17.69
N SER A 87 9.91 -2.84 17.73
CA SER A 87 11.29 -2.74 18.23
C SER A 87 12.21 -3.68 17.47
N SER A 88 13.34 -3.15 17.01
CA SER A 88 14.37 -3.93 16.30
C SER A 88 15.75 -3.30 16.46
N PHE A 89 16.78 -4.12 16.55
CA PHE A 89 18.16 -3.63 16.52
C PHE A 89 18.63 -3.32 15.10
N ARG A 90 19.43 -2.26 14.97
CA ARG A 90 20.06 -1.83 13.71
C ARG A 90 21.47 -1.35 13.98
N THR A 91 22.40 -1.63 13.08
CA THR A 91 23.74 -1.04 13.11
C THR A 91 23.73 0.29 12.38
N THR A 92 24.32 1.30 13.02
CA THR A 92 24.46 2.63 12.45
C THR A 92 25.90 3.12 12.65
N GLN A 93 26.24 4.23 12.01
CA GLN A 93 27.54 4.89 12.21
C GLN A 93 27.83 5.26 13.68
N SER A 94 26.80 5.37 14.53
CA SER A 94 26.93 5.64 15.98
C SER A 94 26.98 4.38 16.86
N GLY A 95 26.99 3.18 16.26
CA GLY A 95 26.96 1.92 17.00
C GLY A 95 25.66 1.14 16.82
N LEU A 96 25.40 0.24 17.77
CA LEU A 96 24.18 -0.56 17.78
C LEU A 96 23.00 0.27 18.32
N SER A 97 21.98 0.47 17.50
CA SER A 97 20.80 1.28 17.80
C SER A 97 19.56 0.41 17.96
N LEU A 98 18.79 0.63 19.04
CA LEU A 98 17.46 0.05 19.20
C LEU A 98 16.42 0.99 18.57
N ASN A 99 15.87 0.61 17.42
CA ASN A 99 14.85 1.39 16.73
C ASN A 99 13.46 1.01 17.25
N ILE A 100 12.75 1.98 17.85
CA ILE A 100 11.41 1.82 18.41
C ILE A 100 10.45 2.77 17.70
N ASP A 101 9.29 2.27 17.29
CA ASP A 101 8.26 3.11 16.66
C ASP A 101 6.85 2.67 17.09
N VAL A 102 5.87 3.57 17.02
CA VAL A 102 4.47 3.22 17.29
C VAL A 102 3.90 2.43 16.11
N SER A 103 3.24 1.32 16.43
CA SER A 103 2.59 0.42 15.47
C SER A 103 1.11 0.28 15.81
N THR A 104 0.25 0.07 14.82
CA THR A 104 -1.18 -0.17 15.04
C THR A 104 -1.60 -1.40 14.26
N THR A 105 -2.26 -2.35 14.91
CA THR A 105 -2.82 -3.54 14.27
C THR A 105 -4.32 -3.64 14.53
N MET A 106 -5.05 -4.26 13.61
CA MET A 106 -6.50 -4.43 13.76
C MET A 106 -6.77 -5.68 14.57
N ILE A 107 -7.58 -5.55 15.60
CA ILE A 107 -8.08 -6.66 16.41
C ILE A 107 -9.60 -6.70 16.37
N ILE A 108 -10.14 -7.88 16.67
CA ILE A 108 -11.57 -8.08 16.83
C ILE A 108 -11.96 -7.60 18.22
N GLN A 109 -13.11 -6.93 18.32
CA GLN A 109 -13.68 -6.55 19.60
C GLN A 109 -13.99 -7.81 20.43
N PRO A 110 -13.39 -7.98 21.63
CA PRO A 110 -13.74 -9.08 22.51
C PRO A 110 -15.14 -8.89 23.08
N GLY A 111 -15.80 -9.99 23.45
CA GLY A 111 -17.18 -9.96 23.95
C GLY A 111 -18.07 -10.99 23.24
N PRO A 112 -19.40 -10.92 23.42
CA PRO A 112 -20.33 -11.88 22.81
C PRO A 112 -20.13 -11.99 21.29
N VAL A 113 -20.13 -13.22 20.77
CA VAL A 113 -19.95 -13.48 19.32
C VAL A 113 -21.04 -12.78 18.50
N VAL A 114 -22.26 -12.76 19.03
CA VAL A 114 -23.44 -12.18 18.37
C VAL A 114 -23.29 -10.68 18.18
N ASP A 115 -22.87 -9.95 19.22
CA ASP A 115 -22.67 -8.50 19.16
C ASP A 115 -21.65 -8.10 18.09
N PHE A 116 -20.54 -8.86 18.02
CA PHE A 116 -19.55 -8.68 16.96
C PHE A 116 -20.15 -8.90 15.57
N LEU A 117 -20.95 -9.96 15.37
CA LEU A 117 -21.59 -10.24 14.08
C LEU A 117 -22.59 -9.15 13.69
N ILE A 118 -23.42 -8.70 14.63
CA ILE A 118 -24.40 -7.62 14.42
C ILE A 118 -23.68 -6.35 13.96
N ALA A 119 -22.63 -5.95 14.69
CA ALA A 119 -21.83 -4.79 14.33
C ALA A 119 -21.13 -4.98 12.96
N ASN A 120 -20.53 -6.15 12.71
CA ASN A 120 -19.76 -6.42 11.50
C ASN A 120 -20.62 -6.48 10.22
N GLN A 121 -21.85 -6.97 10.34
CA GLN A 121 -22.80 -7.03 9.23
C GLN A 121 -23.69 -5.79 9.13
N ASN A 122 -23.65 -4.91 10.14
CA ASN A 122 -24.50 -3.71 10.25
C ASN A 122 -26.00 -4.05 10.19
N VAL A 123 -26.40 -5.06 10.98
CA VAL A 123 -27.80 -5.48 11.13
C VAL A 123 -28.32 -5.06 12.50
N ARG A 124 -29.63 -5.19 12.75
CA ARG A 124 -30.26 -4.74 14.00
C ARG A 124 -30.28 -5.79 15.09
N ASP A 125 -30.40 -7.06 14.70
CA ASP A 125 -30.68 -8.16 15.60
C ASP A 125 -30.05 -9.48 15.09
N PRO A 126 -29.97 -10.53 15.94
CA PRO A 126 -29.34 -11.81 15.58
C PRO A 126 -30.06 -12.58 14.46
N PHE A 127 -31.37 -12.39 14.28
CA PHE A 127 -32.17 -13.12 13.28
C PHE A 127 -32.01 -12.54 11.87
N SER A 128 -31.60 -11.28 11.79
CA SER A 128 -31.22 -10.61 10.54
C SER A 128 -29.80 -10.96 10.03
N LEU A 129 -29.07 -11.85 10.72
CA LEU A 129 -27.69 -12.20 10.34
C LEU A 129 -27.62 -13.11 9.11
N ASP A 130 -26.75 -12.76 8.17
CA ASP A 130 -26.29 -13.68 7.14
C ASP A 130 -25.27 -14.65 7.74
N TRP A 131 -25.75 -15.86 8.05
CA TRP A 131 -24.93 -16.92 8.64
C TRP A 131 -23.89 -17.50 7.67
N THR A 132 -24.09 -17.38 6.36
CA THR A 132 -23.09 -17.76 5.36
C THR A 132 -21.88 -16.82 5.44
N LYS A 133 -22.13 -15.52 5.57
CA LYS A 133 -21.09 -14.51 5.81
C LYS A 133 -20.47 -14.65 7.20
N ALA A 134 -21.27 -14.95 8.23
CA ALA A 134 -20.79 -15.20 9.59
C ALA A 134 -19.81 -16.37 9.64
N LYS A 135 -20.12 -17.50 8.98
CA LYS A 135 -19.26 -18.69 8.90
C LYS A 135 -17.86 -18.35 8.38
N ARG A 136 -17.77 -17.51 7.34
CA ARG A 136 -16.49 -17.06 6.76
C ARG A 136 -15.73 -16.10 7.69
N THR A 137 -16.45 -15.26 8.42
CA THR A 137 -15.89 -14.24 9.30
C THR A 137 -15.33 -14.84 10.60
N LEU A 138 -16.05 -15.81 11.18
CA LEU A 138 -15.70 -16.47 12.44
C LEU A 138 -14.65 -17.58 12.31
N LYS A 139 -14.39 -18.05 11.09
CA LYS A 139 -13.45 -19.15 10.83
C LYS A 139 -12.08 -18.86 11.45
N ASN A 140 -11.55 -19.82 12.21
CA ASN A 140 -10.28 -19.75 12.94
C ASN A 140 -10.21 -18.78 14.12
N LEU A 141 -11.27 -18.04 14.44
CA LEU A 141 -11.32 -17.24 15.66
C LEU A 141 -11.42 -18.13 16.88
N ARG A 142 -11.01 -17.59 18.02
CA ARG A 142 -11.07 -18.23 19.33
C ARG A 142 -12.20 -17.61 20.15
N ILE A 143 -12.92 -18.47 20.85
CA ILE A 143 -13.98 -18.10 21.77
C ILE A 143 -13.70 -18.70 23.15
N LYS A 144 -14.28 -18.09 24.16
CA LYS A 144 -14.44 -18.62 25.50
C LYS A 144 -15.90 -19.03 25.68
N ALA A 145 -16.14 -20.25 26.10
CA ALA A 145 -17.50 -20.77 26.30
C ALA A 145 -17.96 -20.60 27.75
N SER A 146 -19.16 -20.07 27.96
CA SER A 146 -19.82 -20.00 29.26
C SER A 146 -20.60 -21.29 29.54
N PRO A 147 -20.62 -21.83 30.78
CA PRO A 147 -19.93 -21.37 31.99
C PRO A 147 -18.54 -22.00 32.19
N SER A 148 -18.08 -22.87 31.27
CA SER A 148 -16.84 -23.63 31.44
C SER A 148 -15.58 -22.77 31.44
N ASN A 149 -15.67 -21.55 30.90
CA ASN A 149 -14.56 -20.64 30.67
C ASN A 149 -13.43 -21.22 29.80
N ALA A 150 -13.69 -22.34 29.11
CA ALA A 150 -12.72 -22.98 28.25
C ALA A 150 -12.60 -22.24 26.91
N GLU A 151 -11.36 -22.08 26.45
CA GLU A 151 -11.07 -21.50 25.14
C GLU A 151 -11.10 -22.56 24.04
N TYR A 152 -11.76 -22.21 22.94
CA TYR A 152 -11.89 -23.06 21.77
C TYR A 152 -11.62 -22.28 20.49
N LYS A 153 -11.00 -22.93 19.52
CA LYS A 153 -10.91 -22.43 18.14
C LYS A 153 -12.15 -22.85 17.36
N ILE A 154 -12.81 -21.88 16.73
CA ILE A 154 -13.98 -22.09 15.88
C ILE A 154 -13.55 -22.79 14.60
N THR A 155 -14.18 -23.93 14.32
CA THR A 155 -13.99 -24.71 13.09
C THR A 155 -15.10 -24.48 12.08
N GLY A 156 -16.29 -24.05 12.51
CA GLY A 156 -17.40 -23.75 11.63
C GLY A 156 -18.68 -23.41 12.39
N LEU A 157 -19.81 -23.52 11.69
CA LEU A 157 -21.16 -23.39 12.23
C LEU A 157 -21.93 -24.67 11.91
N SER A 158 -22.92 -25.02 12.73
CA SER A 158 -23.85 -26.11 12.43
C SER A 158 -24.70 -25.78 11.21
N GLU A 159 -25.14 -26.82 10.50
CA GLU A 159 -26.05 -26.67 9.36
C GLU A 159 -27.49 -26.47 9.81
N LYS A 160 -27.86 -27.09 10.95
CA LYS A 160 -29.18 -26.98 11.57
C LYS A 160 -29.16 -25.99 12.75
N PRO A 161 -30.31 -25.36 13.06
CA PRO A 161 -30.49 -24.56 14.28
C PRO A 161 -30.27 -25.37 15.57
N CYS A 162 -30.01 -24.70 16.69
CA CYS A 162 -29.76 -25.31 18.00
C CYS A 162 -30.86 -26.30 18.45
N LYS A 163 -32.13 -25.99 18.14
CA LYS A 163 -33.29 -26.85 18.46
C LYS A 163 -33.37 -28.14 17.63
N GLU A 164 -32.71 -28.19 16.48
CA GLU A 164 -32.72 -29.33 15.54
C GLU A 164 -31.37 -30.04 15.45
N GLN A 165 -30.28 -29.36 15.83
CA GLN A 165 -28.94 -29.91 15.81
C GLN A 165 -28.80 -30.96 16.92
N THR A 166 -28.56 -32.20 16.55
CA THR A 166 -28.36 -33.31 17.49
C THR A 166 -26.89 -33.65 17.71
N PHE A 167 -26.60 -34.30 18.82
CA PHE A 167 -25.33 -34.98 19.07
C PHE A 167 -25.53 -36.19 19.99
N THR A 168 -24.57 -37.12 19.94
CA THR A 168 -24.60 -38.32 20.77
C THR A 168 -24.08 -38.05 22.19
N LEU A 169 -24.95 -38.21 23.19
CA LEU A 169 -24.62 -38.07 24.61
C LEU A 169 -24.43 -39.45 25.25
N LYS A 170 -23.23 -39.72 25.77
CA LYS A 170 -22.96 -40.93 26.58
C LYS A 170 -23.56 -40.78 27.97
N GLN A 171 -24.39 -41.72 28.40
CA GLN A 171 -24.91 -41.74 29.77
C GLN A 171 -23.80 -42.06 30.79
N LYS A 172 -23.94 -41.53 32.01
CA LYS A 172 -23.01 -41.85 33.11
C LYS A 172 -23.31 -43.26 33.63
N GLY A 173 -22.43 -44.21 33.33
CA GLY A 173 -22.43 -45.55 33.92
C GLY A 173 -22.71 -46.71 32.96
N GLY A 174 -23.04 -46.45 31.69
CA GLY A 174 -23.27 -47.48 30.67
C GLY A 174 -22.04 -47.83 29.84
N SER A 175 -22.04 -49.02 29.22
CA SER A 175 -21.09 -49.42 28.16
C SER A 175 -21.22 -48.49 26.94
N ASP A 176 -20.33 -48.63 25.95
CA ASP A 176 -20.34 -47.77 24.75
C ASP A 176 -21.64 -47.81 23.92
N GLU A 177 -22.59 -48.69 24.28
CA GLU A 177 -23.88 -48.94 23.61
C GLU A 177 -25.04 -48.07 24.14
N ASP A 178 -24.93 -47.43 25.32
CA ASP A 178 -25.98 -46.57 25.91
C ASP A 178 -25.81 -45.09 25.53
N CYS A 179 -25.87 -44.81 24.24
CA CYS A 179 -25.76 -43.47 23.68
C CYS A 179 -27.14 -42.91 23.30
N ILE A 180 -27.57 -41.80 23.91
CA ILE A 180 -28.81 -41.11 23.50
C ILE A 180 -28.50 -39.99 22.53
N GLU A 181 -29.32 -39.86 21.48
CA GLU A 181 -29.30 -38.70 20.60
C GLU A 181 -30.16 -37.60 21.23
N ILE A 182 -29.56 -36.42 21.42
CA ILE A 182 -30.25 -35.27 22.03
C ILE A 182 -29.92 -34.00 21.25
N THR A 183 -30.88 -33.08 21.19
CA THR A 183 -30.66 -31.76 20.60
C THR A 183 -29.70 -30.93 21.45
N VAL A 184 -28.95 -30.02 20.83
CA VAL A 184 -28.08 -29.09 21.56
C VAL A 184 -28.93 -28.24 22.51
N TYR A 185 -30.09 -27.76 22.07
CA TYR A 185 -31.01 -26.99 22.91
C TYR A 185 -31.43 -27.76 24.17
N ASP A 186 -31.96 -28.98 24.01
CA ASP A 186 -32.42 -29.79 25.16
C ASP A 186 -31.28 -30.14 26.11
N TYR A 187 -30.08 -30.38 25.59
CA TYR A 187 -28.91 -30.60 26.43
C TYR A 187 -28.59 -29.40 27.32
N PHE A 188 -28.58 -28.19 26.77
CA PHE A 188 -28.26 -26.99 27.56
C PHE A 188 -29.41 -26.60 28.50
N VAL A 189 -30.66 -26.65 28.03
CA VAL A 189 -31.83 -26.23 28.83
C VAL A 189 -32.22 -27.28 29.86
N LYS A 190 -32.41 -28.54 29.45
CA LYS A 190 -32.95 -29.61 30.33
C LYS A 190 -31.88 -30.34 31.13
N HIS A 191 -30.69 -30.59 30.56
CA HIS A 191 -29.63 -31.32 31.27
C HIS A 191 -28.64 -30.41 31.99
N ARG A 192 -28.39 -29.20 31.50
CA ARG A 192 -27.46 -28.24 32.12
C ARG A 192 -28.16 -27.12 32.90
N ASN A 193 -29.48 -26.99 32.81
CA ASN A 193 -30.26 -25.91 33.42
C ASN A 193 -29.73 -24.52 33.02
N ILE A 194 -29.37 -24.36 31.75
CA ILE A 194 -28.94 -23.08 31.16
C ILE A 194 -30.02 -22.64 30.19
N GLU A 195 -30.73 -21.58 30.55
CA GLU A 195 -31.71 -20.94 29.67
C GLU A 195 -31.01 -20.32 28.46
N LEU A 196 -31.54 -20.57 27.26
CA LEU A 196 -31.10 -19.97 26.01
C LEU A 196 -32.20 -19.01 25.53
N ARG A 197 -31.91 -17.70 25.51
CA ARG A 197 -32.93 -16.67 25.27
C ARG A 197 -33.28 -16.51 23.80
N TYR A 198 -32.29 -16.67 22.92
CA TYR A 198 -32.48 -16.42 21.48
C TYR A 198 -31.74 -17.41 20.59
N SER A 199 -30.90 -18.29 21.15
CA SER A 199 -30.11 -19.24 20.33
C SER A 199 -30.88 -20.45 19.82
N SER A 200 -32.15 -20.64 20.19
CA SER A 200 -32.98 -21.80 19.78
C SER A 200 -33.01 -21.98 18.26
N ASP A 201 -33.25 -20.89 17.55
CA ASP A 201 -33.45 -20.84 16.10
C ASP A 201 -32.18 -20.43 15.34
N LEU A 202 -31.05 -20.31 16.04
CA LEU A 202 -29.76 -19.93 15.48
C LEU A 202 -28.83 -21.14 15.35
N PRO A 203 -27.87 -21.13 14.41
CA PRO A 203 -26.85 -22.17 14.35
C PRO A 203 -25.94 -22.15 15.58
N CYS A 204 -25.38 -23.31 15.88
CA CYS A 204 -24.36 -23.50 16.91
C CYS A 204 -22.97 -23.16 16.36
N ILE A 205 -22.07 -22.75 17.27
CA ILE A 205 -20.64 -22.66 16.99
C ILE A 205 -20.03 -24.07 17.06
N ASN A 206 -19.36 -24.47 15.98
CA ASN A 206 -18.61 -25.73 15.95
C ASN A 206 -17.19 -25.50 16.44
N VAL A 207 -16.78 -26.31 17.41
CA VAL A 207 -15.41 -26.35 17.92
C VAL A 207 -14.86 -27.78 17.94
N GLY A 208 -13.58 -27.95 18.23
CA GLY A 208 -12.95 -29.28 18.33
C GLY A 208 -12.47 -29.81 16.98
N LYS A 209 -12.53 -31.14 16.76
CA LYS A 209 -12.03 -31.77 15.52
C LYS A 209 -13.13 -31.73 14.43
N PRO A 210 -12.80 -31.45 13.15
CA PRO A 210 -13.80 -31.39 12.08
C PRO A 210 -14.68 -32.64 11.95
N LYS A 211 -14.09 -33.84 12.15
CA LYS A 211 -14.81 -35.12 12.08
C LYS A 211 -15.64 -35.46 13.33
N ARG A 212 -15.44 -34.73 14.43
CA ARG A 212 -16.17 -34.90 15.71
C ARG A 212 -16.34 -33.52 16.36
N PRO A 213 -17.23 -32.67 15.80
CA PRO A 213 -17.44 -31.33 16.30
C PRO A 213 -18.10 -31.36 17.68
N THR A 214 -17.79 -30.36 18.50
CA THR A 214 -18.57 -30.02 19.68
C THR A 214 -19.38 -28.78 19.35
N PHE A 215 -20.68 -28.83 19.60
CA PHE A 215 -21.61 -27.75 19.31
C PHE A 215 -21.85 -26.91 20.56
N ILE A 216 -21.74 -25.60 20.42
CA ILE A 216 -21.99 -24.65 21.52
C ILE A 216 -22.98 -23.59 21.02
N PRO A 217 -24.10 -23.35 21.72
CA PRO A 217 -25.01 -22.25 21.40
C PRO A 217 -24.26 -20.92 21.29
N VAL A 218 -24.60 -20.11 20.29
CA VAL A 218 -23.87 -18.86 20.02
C VAL A 218 -23.93 -17.86 21.18
N GLU A 219 -25.05 -17.83 21.91
CA GLU A 219 -25.27 -17.01 23.12
C GLU A 219 -24.30 -17.34 24.26
N LEU A 220 -23.74 -18.55 24.29
CA LEU A 220 -22.78 -18.96 25.30
C LEU A 220 -21.32 -18.74 24.87
N CYS A 221 -21.09 -18.07 23.74
CA CYS A 221 -19.77 -17.88 23.16
C CYS A 221 -19.33 -16.41 23.20
N SER A 222 -18.15 -16.14 23.75
CA SER A 222 -17.52 -14.81 23.72
C SER A 222 -16.16 -14.85 23.03
N LEU A 223 -15.90 -13.94 22.09
CA LEU A 223 -14.60 -13.74 21.44
C LEU A 223 -13.54 -13.32 22.45
N VAL A 224 -12.38 -13.97 22.41
CA VAL A 224 -11.24 -13.61 23.26
C VAL A 224 -10.50 -12.38 22.73
N SER A 225 -9.83 -11.65 23.62
CA SER A 225 -9.05 -10.46 23.28
C SER A 225 -7.84 -10.74 22.39
N LEU A 226 -7.28 -9.67 21.80
CA LEU A 226 -6.04 -9.69 21.02
C LEU A 226 -6.04 -10.66 19.82
N GLN A 227 -7.18 -10.83 19.17
CA GLN A 227 -7.28 -11.61 17.94
C GLN A 227 -7.21 -10.70 16.73
N ARG A 228 -6.23 -10.93 15.84
CA ARG A 228 -6.06 -10.10 14.65
C ARG A 228 -7.27 -10.18 13.72
N TYR A 229 -7.73 -9.02 13.28
CA TYR A 229 -8.61 -8.88 12.14
C TYR A 229 -7.76 -8.77 10.87
N THR A 230 -7.85 -9.78 10.00
CA THR A 230 -7.00 -9.90 8.80
C THR A 230 -7.72 -9.57 7.49
N LYS A 231 -9.01 -9.26 7.55
CA LYS A 231 -9.80 -8.89 6.37
C LYS A 231 -9.56 -7.43 5.98
N ALA A 232 -9.83 -7.10 4.73
CA ALA A 232 -9.73 -5.74 4.24
C ALA A 232 -10.73 -4.82 4.96
N LEU A 233 -10.24 -3.69 5.48
CA LEU A 233 -11.07 -2.67 6.10
C LEU A 233 -11.92 -1.94 5.05
N SER A 234 -13.13 -1.56 5.43
CA SER A 234 -14.00 -0.67 4.65
C SER A 234 -13.38 0.74 4.55
N THR A 235 -13.82 1.54 3.57
CA THR A 235 -13.36 2.93 3.42
C THR A 235 -13.60 3.77 4.68
N PHE A 236 -14.73 3.55 5.35
CA PHE A 236 -15.06 4.21 6.61
C PHE A 236 -14.09 3.78 7.73
N GLN A 237 -13.88 2.48 7.91
CA GLN A 237 -12.94 1.96 8.91
C GLN A 237 -11.51 2.46 8.67
N ARG A 238 -11.05 2.51 7.42
CA ARG A 238 -9.73 3.06 7.07
C ARG A 238 -9.63 4.55 7.42
N ALA A 239 -10.66 5.34 7.11
CA ALA A 239 -10.68 6.77 7.43
C ALA A 239 -10.67 6.99 8.96
N SER A 240 -11.53 6.29 9.68
CA SER A 240 -11.60 6.31 11.15
C SER A 240 -10.26 5.90 11.79
N LEU A 241 -9.63 4.82 11.28
CA LEU A 241 -8.32 4.37 11.74
C LEU A 241 -7.24 5.43 11.54
N VAL A 242 -7.17 6.02 10.34
CA VAL A 242 -6.19 7.04 10.01
C VAL A 242 -6.39 8.26 10.89
N GLU A 243 -7.63 8.70 11.10
CA GLU A 243 -7.95 9.83 11.97
C GLU A 243 -7.52 9.59 13.42
N LYS A 244 -7.90 8.43 13.97
CA LYS A 244 -7.66 8.06 15.37
C LYS A 244 -6.21 7.67 15.68
N SER A 245 -5.41 7.32 14.67
CA SER A 245 -3.99 6.95 14.84
C SER A 245 -3.01 8.12 14.65
N ARG A 246 -3.50 9.33 14.36
CA ARG A 246 -2.64 10.50 14.17
C ARG A 246 -2.02 10.92 15.50
N GLN A 247 -0.70 11.05 15.52
CA GLN A 247 0.03 11.53 16.69
C GLN A 247 1.01 12.62 16.27
N LYS A 248 0.93 13.76 16.96
CA LYS A 248 1.89 14.85 16.77
C LYS A 248 3.28 14.42 17.28
N PRO A 249 4.36 15.04 16.78
CA PRO A 249 5.74 14.72 17.18
C PRO A 249 5.96 14.55 18.68
N GLN A 250 5.60 15.55 19.49
CA GLN A 250 5.78 15.49 20.95
C GLN A 250 4.97 14.38 21.63
N GLU A 251 3.73 14.15 21.18
CA GLU A 251 2.89 13.07 21.71
C GLU A 251 3.51 11.70 21.37
N ARG A 252 3.97 11.52 20.12
CA ARG A 252 4.64 10.29 19.69
C ARG A 252 5.90 10.05 20.51
N MET A 253 6.73 11.07 20.76
CA MET A 253 7.91 10.94 21.62
C MET A 253 7.55 10.47 23.03
N ARG A 254 6.53 11.05 23.66
CA ARG A 254 6.05 10.63 24.99
C ARG A 254 5.61 9.18 24.99
N VAL A 255 4.79 8.78 24.02
CA VAL A 255 4.31 7.38 23.89
C VAL A 255 5.48 6.41 23.73
N LEU A 256 6.49 6.75 22.92
CA LEU A 256 7.68 5.91 22.73
C LEU A 256 8.52 5.80 24.00
N SER A 257 8.73 6.91 24.72
CA SER A 257 9.43 6.91 26.00
C SER A 257 8.70 6.06 27.04
N ASP A 258 7.37 6.16 27.11
CA ASP A 258 6.55 5.36 28.03
C ASP A 258 6.59 3.87 27.67
N SER A 259 6.53 3.54 26.37
CA SER A 259 6.71 2.17 25.90
C SER A 259 8.08 1.60 26.29
N LEU A 260 9.17 2.34 26.11
CA LEU A 260 10.51 1.88 26.50
C LEU A 260 10.61 1.62 28.01
N ARG A 261 10.09 2.54 28.84
CA ARG A 261 10.04 2.38 30.31
C ARG A 261 9.24 1.16 30.75
N ARG A 262 8.09 0.93 30.11
CA ARG A 262 7.20 -0.20 30.44
C ARG A 262 7.84 -1.55 30.13
N ASN A 263 8.55 -1.65 29.00
CA ASN A 263 9.16 -2.89 28.55
C ASN A 263 10.43 -3.28 29.34
N LYS A 264 11.07 -2.31 30.02
CA LYS A 264 12.25 -2.52 30.86
C LYS A 264 13.37 -3.29 30.16
N TYR A 265 13.64 -3.00 28.88
CA TYR A 265 14.66 -3.71 28.10
C TYR A 265 16.05 -3.66 28.75
N ASP A 266 16.40 -2.56 29.42
CA ASP A 266 17.67 -2.47 30.15
C ASP A 266 17.79 -3.49 31.30
N ALA A 267 16.68 -3.93 31.88
CA ALA A 267 16.66 -4.92 32.95
C ALA A 267 16.56 -6.38 32.45
N GLU A 268 16.50 -6.60 31.13
CA GLU A 268 16.31 -7.95 30.59
C GLU A 268 17.59 -8.80 30.72
N PRO A 269 17.55 -9.93 31.46
CA PRO A 269 18.76 -10.70 31.76
C PRO A 269 19.51 -11.21 30.53
N MET A 270 18.80 -11.58 29.47
CA MET A 270 19.42 -12.09 28.24
C MET A 270 20.15 -11.01 27.44
N LEU A 271 19.67 -9.76 27.46
CA LEU A 271 20.39 -8.64 26.83
C LEU A 271 21.66 -8.30 27.62
N ARG A 272 21.57 -8.27 28.96
CA ARG A 272 22.71 -8.05 29.84
C ARG A 272 23.79 -9.13 29.72
N SER A 273 23.40 -10.40 29.62
CA SER A 273 24.35 -11.50 29.40
C SER A 273 25.06 -11.44 28.05
N CYS A 274 24.44 -10.77 27.07
CA CYS A 274 25.05 -10.44 25.78
C CYS A 274 25.92 -9.16 25.83
N GLY A 275 26.08 -8.52 27.00
CA GLY A 275 26.85 -7.29 27.18
C GLY A 275 26.16 -6.03 26.64
N ILE A 276 24.85 -6.07 26.46
CA ILE A 276 24.08 -4.95 25.89
C ILE A 276 23.41 -4.16 27.02
N ALA A 277 23.67 -2.85 27.04
CA ALA A 277 22.95 -1.88 27.86
C ALA A 277 22.12 -0.96 26.96
N ILE A 278 20.91 -0.59 27.41
CA ILE A 278 19.97 0.18 26.57
C ILE A 278 19.88 1.60 27.11
N ASN A 279 20.30 2.58 26.31
CA ASN A 279 20.10 3.98 26.63
C ASN A 279 18.60 4.32 26.54
N SER A 280 18.10 5.09 27.52
CA SER A 280 16.70 5.51 27.62
C SER A 280 16.38 6.79 26.85
N SER A 281 17.41 7.49 26.35
CA SER A 281 17.28 8.74 25.62
C SER A 281 17.27 8.52 24.10
N PHE A 282 16.58 9.40 23.37
CA PHE A 282 16.65 9.43 21.91
C PHE A 282 18.06 9.83 21.46
N ILE A 283 18.51 9.22 20.35
CA ILE A 283 19.75 9.61 19.70
C ILE A 283 19.63 11.03 19.12
N GLN A 284 20.64 11.86 19.38
CA GLN A 284 20.74 13.19 18.81
C GLN A 284 21.53 13.15 17.51
N VAL A 285 20.90 13.63 16.44
CA VAL A 285 21.46 13.66 15.08
C VAL A 285 21.41 15.07 14.52
N GLU A 286 22.41 15.41 13.71
CA GLU A 286 22.47 16.70 13.04
C GLU A 286 21.85 16.56 11.65
N GLY A 287 20.81 17.34 11.39
CA GLY A 287 20.16 17.38 10.08
C GLY A 287 20.51 18.67 9.36
N ARG A 288 20.68 18.58 8.04
CA ARG A 288 20.80 19.74 7.14
C ARG A 288 19.44 20.02 6.51
N VAL A 289 19.09 21.26 6.22
CA VAL A 289 17.83 21.60 5.53
C VAL A 289 18.16 22.15 4.16
N LEU A 290 17.87 21.37 3.11
CA LEU A 290 18.05 21.83 1.74
C LEU A 290 17.05 22.95 1.40
N PRO A 291 17.49 23.99 0.67
CA PRO A 291 16.59 25.03 0.20
C PRO A 291 15.55 24.44 -0.76
N ALA A 292 14.32 24.95 -0.71
CA ALA A 292 13.30 24.53 -1.66
C ALA A 292 13.70 24.98 -3.08
N PRO A 293 13.63 24.10 -4.10
CA PRO A 293 13.97 24.47 -5.45
C PRO A 293 13.00 25.51 -5.99
N LYS A 294 13.55 26.45 -6.75
CA LYS A 294 12.79 27.51 -7.42
C LYS A 294 11.99 26.94 -8.58
N LEU A 295 10.72 27.33 -8.70
CA LEU A 295 9.84 26.89 -9.78
C LEU A 295 9.63 27.99 -10.82
N LYS A 296 9.40 27.57 -12.06
CA LYS A 296 8.90 28.39 -13.17
C LYS A 296 7.42 28.07 -13.41
N VAL A 297 6.59 29.11 -13.44
CA VAL A 297 5.17 29.03 -13.77
C VAL A 297 4.88 29.77 -15.09
N GLY A 298 3.61 29.98 -15.43
CA GLY A 298 3.24 30.67 -16.66
C GLY A 298 3.88 32.06 -16.79
N ASN A 299 4.03 32.52 -18.03
CA ASN A 299 4.71 33.77 -18.40
C ASN A 299 6.20 33.83 -17.99
N GLY A 300 6.82 32.70 -17.64
CA GLY A 300 8.23 32.66 -17.22
C GLY A 300 8.48 33.17 -15.80
N GLU A 301 7.42 33.43 -15.03
CA GLU A 301 7.49 33.93 -13.67
C GLU A 301 8.13 32.92 -12.71
N ASP A 302 8.87 33.45 -11.75
CA ASP A 302 9.45 32.68 -10.67
C ASP A 302 8.45 32.45 -9.54
N PHE A 303 8.51 31.26 -8.95
CA PHE A 303 7.80 30.92 -7.72
C PHE A 303 8.77 30.29 -6.73
N PHE A 304 8.69 30.74 -5.47
CA PHE A 304 9.51 30.24 -4.36
C PHE A 304 8.61 29.43 -3.41
N PRO A 305 8.67 28.08 -3.47
CA PRO A 305 7.88 27.25 -2.58
C PRO A 305 8.18 27.55 -1.11
N ARG A 306 7.14 27.55 -0.28
CA ARG A 306 7.26 27.71 1.17
C ARG A 306 6.73 26.47 1.86
N ASN A 307 7.50 25.92 2.79
CA ASN A 307 7.16 24.69 3.49
C ASN A 307 6.77 23.54 2.54
N GLY A 308 7.48 23.40 1.42
CA GLY A 308 7.20 22.39 0.39
C GLY A 308 5.85 22.58 -0.32
N ARG A 309 5.35 23.81 -0.42
CA ARG A 309 4.05 24.13 -1.04
C ARG A 309 4.11 25.35 -1.94
N TRP A 310 3.25 25.32 -2.93
CA TRP A 310 2.93 26.44 -3.80
C TRP A 310 1.44 26.43 -4.15
N ASN A 311 0.99 27.43 -4.89
CA ASN A 311 -0.34 27.47 -5.49
C ASN A 311 -0.29 28.28 -6.80
N PHE A 312 -1.36 28.22 -7.58
CA PHE A 312 -1.53 28.99 -8.80
C PHE A 312 -2.53 30.13 -8.63
N ASN A 313 -2.61 30.73 -7.44
CA ASN A 313 -3.46 31.90 -7.24
C ASN A 313 -2.89 33.06 -8.06
N ASN A 314 -3.73 33.66 -8.91
CA ASN A 314 -3.34 34.71 -9.86
C ASN A 314 -2.15 34.36 -10.76
N LYS A 315 -1.93 33.06 -11.02
CA LYS A 315 -0.81 32.56 -11.83
C LYS A 315 -1.33 31.55 -12.85
N LYS A 316 -0.70 31.53 -14.03
CA LYS A 316 -0.94 30.55 -15.10
C LYS A 316 0.02 29.37 -15.00
N LEU A 317 -0.31 28.28 -15.68
CA LEU A 317 0.53 27.09 -15.79
C LEU A 317 1.73 27.37 -16.72
N ALA A 318 2.84 26.66 -16.51
CA ALA A 318 4.07 26.84 -17.29
C ALA A 318 3.88 26.53 -18.79
N GLN A 319 3.20 25.43 -19.11
CA GLN A 319 2.83 25.03 -20.46
C GLN A 319 1.38 24.53 -20.44
N PRO A 320 0.40 25.44 -20.58
CA PRO A 320 -1.01 25.06 -20.63
C PRO A 320 -1.37 24.44 -21.99
N THR A 321 -2.22 23.42 -21.97
CA THR A 321 -2.81 22.83 -23.18
C THR A 321 -4.03 23.62 -23.66
N LYS A 322 -4.44 23.37 -24.91
CA LYS A 322 -5.74 23.80 -25.44
C LYS A 322 -6.68 22.59 -25.50
N ILE A 323 -7.94 22.79 -25.12
CA ILE A 323 -8.98 21.75 -25.13
C ILE A 323 -10.12 22.21 -26.04
N GLU A 324 -10.09 21.74 -27.29
CA GLU A 324 -11.01 22.21 -28.34
C GLU A 324 -12.09 21.17 -28.63
N ARG A 325 -11.74 19.88 -28.64
CA ARG A 325 -12.67 18.79 -28.95
C ARG A 325 -12.82 17.87 -27.76
N TRP A 326 -13.83 18.13 -26.94
CA TRP A 326 -14.10 17.31 -25.75
C TRP A 326 -15.60 17.17 -25.49
N ALA A 327 -15.94 16.20 -24.66
CA ALA A 327 -17.33 15.98 -24.23
C ALA A 327 -17.38 15.57 -22.76
N VAL A 328 -18.58 15.68 -22.19
CA VAL A 328 -18.87 15.24 -20.82
C VAL A 328 -19.73 13.98 -20.87
N VAL A 329 -19.41 13.03 -20.03
CA VAL A 329 -20.14 11.78 -19.87
C VAL A 329 -20.60 11.68 -18.42
N ASN A 330 -21.90 11.55 -18.21
CA ASN A 330 -22.51 11.63 -16.89
C ASN A 330 -23.21 10.32 -16.49
N PHE A 331 -22.61 9.63 -15.53
CA PHE A 331 -23.23 8.49 -14.83
C PHE A 331 -23.87 8.90 -13.48
N SER A 332 -23.76 10.18 -13.09
CA SER A 332 -24.29 10.69 -11.83
C SER A 332 -25.68 11.29 -12.02
N ALA A 333 -26.66 10.78 -11.25
CA ALA A 333 -28.03 11.29 -11.28
C ALA A 333 -28.21 12.63 -10.55
N ARG A 334 -27.20 13.12 -9.82
CA ARG A 334 -27.30 14.29 -8.93
C ARG A 334 -26.14 15.28 -9.13
N CYS A 335 -25.97 15.78 -10.36
CA CYS A 335 -24.92 16.75 -10.67
C CYS A 335 -25.48 17.90 -11.51
N ASP A 336 -25.19 19.15 -11.13
CA ASP A 336 -25.36 20.30 -12.01
C ASP A 336 -24.21 20.33 -13.02
N THR A 337 -24.36 19.55 -14.10
CA THR A 337 -23.34 19.40 -15.13
C THR A 337 -23.06 20.73 -15.84
N ARG A 338 -24.08 21.57 -16.06
CA ARG A 338 -23.92 22.87 -16.74
C ARG A 338 -23.11 23.84 -15.89
N GLY A 339 -23.45 23.96 -14.60
CA GLY A 339 -22.68 24.79 -13.67
C GLY A 339 -21.23 24.33 -13.54
N LEU A 340 -21.03 23.02 -13.41
CA LEU A 340 -19.69 22.41 -13.34
C LEU A 340 -18.84 22.69 -14.58
N VAL A 341 -19.39 22.54 -15.78
CA VAL A 341 -18.68 22.82 -17.03
C VAL A 341 -18.29 24.30 -17.12
N ARG A 342 -19.22 25.21 -16.83
CA ARG A 342 -18.96 26.65 -16.82
C ARG A 342 -17.85 27.01 -15.85
N ASP A 343 -17.90 26.45 -14.64
CA ASP A 343 -16.91 26.74 -13.60
C ASP A 343 -15.54 26.13 -13.94
N LEU A 344 -15.52 24.95 -14.59
CA LEU A 344 -14.30 24.33 -15.10
C LEU A 344 -13.64 25.17 -16.20
N ILE A 345 -14.41 25.66 -17.17
CA ILE A 345 -13.92 26.54 -18.26
C ILE A 345 -13.35 27.83 -17.67
N LYS A 346 -14.12 28.52 -16.82
CA LYS A 346 -13.68 29.74 -16.13
C LYS A 346 -12.40 29.51 -15.33
N CYS A 347 -12.32 28.39 -14.60
CA CYS A 347 -11.12 28.03 -13.85
C CYS A 347 -9.94 27.73 -14.78
N GLY A 348 -10.18 27.05 -15.90
CA GLY A 348 -9.21 26.78 -16.95
C GLY A 348 -8.57 28.05 -17.50
N ASP A 349 -9.38 29.02 -17.89
CA ASP A 349 -8.93 30.31 -18.44
C ASP A 349 -8.04 31.06 -17.44
N MET A 350 -8.43 31.08 -16.16
CA MET A 350 -7.63 31.67 -15.08
C MET A 350 -6.26 30.99 -14.92
N LYS A 351 -6.14 29.70 -15.26
CA LYS A 351 -4.87 28.95 -15.25
C LYS A 351 -4.16 28.95 -16.60
N GLY A 352 -4.74 29.59 -17.62
CA GLY A 352 -4.19 29.69 -18.97
C GLY A 352 -4.51 28.50 -19.89
N ILE A 353 -5.34 27.55 -19.45
CA ILE A 353 -5.84 26.46 -20.28
C ILE A 353 -7.06 26.99 -21.03
N ALA A 354 -6.95 27.17 -22.35
CA ALA A 354 -8.10 27.53 -23.17
C ALA A 354 -9.00 26.30 -23.35
N ILE A 355 -10.22 26.37 -22.81
CA ILE A 355 -11.21 25.27 -22.86
C ILE A 355 -12.43 25.77 -23.63
N GLU A 356 -12.64 25.22 -24.82
CA GLU A 356 -13.85 25.49 -25.61
C GLU A 356 -15.09 24.86 -24.95
N ALA A 357 -16.28 25.24 -25.42
CA ALA A 357 -17.50 24.55 -24.99
C ALA A 357 -17.43 23.04 -25.34
N PRO A 358 -17.89 22.12 -24.47
CA PRO A 358 -17.94 20.71 -24.82
C PRO A 358 -18.90 20.49 -25.99
N PHE A 359 -18.60 19.50 -26.83
CA PHE A 359 -19.45 19.13 -27.96
C PHE A 359 -20.87 18.79 -27.51
N ASP A 360 -20.98 17.93 -26.49
CA ASP A 360 -22.25 17.57 -25.87
C ASP A 360 -22.02 17.01 -24.46
N VAL A 361 -23.11 16.86 -23.71
CA VAL A 361 -23.20 16.15 -22.44
C VAL A 361 -24.00 14.87 -22.65
N PHE A 362 -23.34 13.72 -22.54
CA PHE A 362 -23.93 12.41 -22.68
C PHE A 362 -24.42 11.89 -21.32
N GLU A 363 -25.73 11.73 -21.20
CA GLU A 363 -26.39 11.30 -19.97
C GLU A 363 -26.65 9.80 -19.99
N GLU A 364 -26.42 9.11 -18.86
CA GLU A 364 -26.67 7.68 -18.79
C GLU A 364 -28.15 7.36 -18.99
N ASN A 365 -28.42 6.53 -20.01
CA ASN A 365 -29.76 6.00 -20.27
C ASN A 365 -30.30 5.28 -19.01
N PRO A 366 -31.44 5.74 -18.45
CA PRO A 366 -32.03 5.18 -17.25
C PRO A 366 -32.27 3.66 -17.27
N GLN A 367 -32.48 3.07 -18.45
CA GLN A 367 -32.73 1.64 -18.62
C GLN A 367 -31.54 0.77 -18.19
N PHE A 368 -30.31 1.26 -18.36
CA PHE A 368 -29.09 0.49 -18.05
C PHE A 368 -28.53 0.75 -16.65
N ARG A 369 -29.11 1.67 -15.85
CA ARG A 369 -28.58 2.02 -14.51
C ARG A 369 -28.42 0.83 -13.56
N ARG A 370 -29.22 -0.22 -13.74
CA ARG A 370 -29.18 -1.46 -12.96
C ARG A 370 -28.36 -2.57 -13.60
N ALA A 371 -27.85 -2.35 -14.81
CA ALA A 371 -27.01 -3.32 -15.52
C ALA A 371 -25.61 -3.41 -14.89
N PRO A 372 -24.85 -4.48 -15.18
CA PRO A 372 -23.46 -4.59 -14.77
C PRO A 372 -22.60 -3.39 -15.23
N PRO A 373 -21.56 -2.99 -14.48
CA PRO A 373 -20.72 -1.83 -14.82
C PRO A 373 -20.13 -1.84 -16.23
N MET A 374 -19.73 -3.01 -16.74
CA MET A 374 -19.21 -3.19 -18.10
C MET A 374 -20.25 -2.78 -19.16
N VAL A 375 -21.48 -3.29 -19.03
CA VAL A 375 -22.58 -3.00 -19.96
C VAL A 375 -22.94 -1.51 -19.94
N ARG A 376 -22.95 -0.91 -18.75
CA ARG A 376 -23.20 0.54 -18.60
C ARG A 376 -22.18 1.39 -19.34
N VAL A 377 -20.89 1.05 -19.19
CA VAL A 377 -19.80 1.74 -19.88
C VAL A 377 -19.86 1.53 -21.39
N GLU A 378 -20.16 0.31 -21.84
CA GLU A 378 -20.29 -0.02 -23.25
C GLU A 378 -21.41 0.76 -23.93
N LYS A 379 -22.61 0.77 -23.35
CA LYS A 379 -23.76 1.53 -23.89
C LYS A 379 -23.53 3.03 -23.92
N MET A 380 -22.88 3.57 -22.89
CA MET A 380 -22.46 4.97 -22.90
C MET A 380 -21.47 5.26 -24.03
N PHE A 381 -20.51 4.37 -24.26
CA PHE A 381 -19.53 4.53 -25.34
C PHE A 381 -20.15 4.45 -26.73
N GLU A 382 -21.09 3.53 -26.95
CA GLU A 382 -21.86 3.42 -28.19
C GLU A 382 -22.58 4.75 -28.48
N GLU A 383 -23.24 5.33 -27.46
CA GLU A 383 -23.93 6.61 -27.60
C GLU A 383 -22.95 7.75 -27.95
N VAL A 384 -21.84 7.86 -27.21
CA VAL A 384 -20.79 8.86 -27.44
C VAL A 384 -20.26 8.76 -28.88
N GLN A 385 -20.00 7.54 -29.36
CA GLN A 385 -19.48 7.33 -30.72
C GLN A 385 -20.50 7.63 -31.80
N SER A 386 -21.78 7.34 -31.57
CA SER A 386 -22.83 7.59 -32.56
C SER A 386 -23.05 9.08 -32.87
N LYS A 387 -22.77 9.98 -31.91
CA LYS A 387 -23.02 11.42 -32.05
C LYS A 387 -21.76 12.25 -32.29
N LEU A 388 -20.60 11.80 -31.82
CA LEU A 388 -19.37 12.57 -31.99
C LEU A 388 -18.95 12.57 -33.48
N PRO A 389 -18.60 13.74 -34.05
CA PRO A 389 -18.19 13.86 -35.45
C PRO A 389 -16.81 13.25 -35.73
N GLY A 390 -16.11 12.83 -34.68
CA GLY A 390 -14.79 12.24 -34.73
C GLY A 390 -14.27 11.99 -33.31
N GLN A 391 -13.07 11.41 -33.21
CA GLN A 391 -12.49 11.11 -31.91
C GLN A 391 -12.20 12.39 -31.09
N PRO A 392 -12.67 12.48 -29.83
CA PRO A 392 -12.41 13.63 -28.98
C PRO A 392 -10.97 13.60 -28.45
N GLN A 393 -10.41 14.78 -28.16
CA GLN A 393 -9.13 14.91 -27.44
C GLN A 393 -9.28 14.47 -25.98
N PHE A 394 -10.45 14.73 -25.38
CA PHE A 394 -10.67 14.57 -23.95
C PHE A 394 -12.12 14.18 -23.61
N LEU A 395 -12.30 13.30 -22.64
CA LEU A 395 -13.60 12.98 -22.04
C LEU A 395 -13.59 13.20 -20.52
N LEU A 396 -14.46 14.09 -20.05
CA LEU A 396 -14.75 14.28 -18.63
C LEU A 396 -15.85 13.31 -18.19
N CYS A 397 -15.55 12.39 -17.29
CA CYS A 397 -16.47 11.36 -16.81
C CYS A 397 -16.93 11.68 -15.38
N LEU A 398 -18.24 11.91 -15.21
CA LEU A 398 -18.87 12.10 -13.90
C LEU A 398 -19.33 10.74 -13.39
N LEU A 399 -18.71 10.27 -12.31
CA LEU A 399 -19.06 9.02 -11.67
C LEU A 399 -20.15 9.25 -10.61
N PRO A 400 -21.00 8.24 -10.31
CA PRO A 400 -21.92 8.31 -9.18
C PRO A 400 -21.17 8.60 -7.87
N GLU A 401 -21.83 9.25 -6.90
CA GLU A 401 -21.27 9.70 -5.61
C GLU A 401 -20.81 8.54 -4.68
N ARG A 402 -19.84 7.75 -5.12
CA ARG A 402 -19.15 6.72 -4.34
C ARG A 402 -17.66 6.84 -4.64
N LYS A 403 -16.84 6.96 -3.58
CA LYS A 403 -15.37 7.08 -3.71
C LYS A 403 -14.73 5.94 -4.52
N ASN A 404 -15.34 4.76 -4.51
CA ASN A 404 -14.94 3.60 -5.30
C ASN A 404 -16.11 3.23 -6.21
N SER A 405 -16.16 3.82 -7.41
CA SER A 405 -17.16 3.46 -8.42
C SER A 405 -16.66 2.27 -9.23
N ASP A 406 -17.48 1.22 -9.32
CA ASP A 406 -17.19 0.02 -10.12
C ASP A 406 -17.14 0.31 -11.64
N LEU A 407 -17.58 1.50 -12.06
CA LEU A 407 -17.47 1.98 -13.44
C LEU A 407 -16.05 2.44 -13.80
N TYR A 408 -15.21 2.79 -12.81
CA TYR A 408 -13.91 3.42 -13.07
C TYR A 408 -12.96 2.51 -13.87
N GLY A 409 -12.84 1.24 -13.50
CA GLY A 409 -11.98 0.27 -14.19
C GLY A 409 -12.39 0.07 -15.64
N PRO A 410 -13.64 -0.37 -15.91
CA PRO A 410 -14.19 -0.51 -17.26
C PRO A 410 -14.05 0.74 -18.12
N TRP A 411 -14.38 1.92 -17.56
CA TRP A 411 -14.27 3.20 -18.26
C TRP A 411 -12.83 3.50 -18.69
N LYS A 412 -11.86 3.26 -17.80
CA LYS A 412 -10.44 3.47 -18.11
C LYS A 412 -9.92 2.47 -19.13
N LYS A 413 -10.33 1.19 -19.06
CA LYS A 413 -9.95 0.16 -20.04
C LYS A 413 -10.42 0.55 -21.44
N LYS A 414 -11.71 0.87 -21.59
CA LYS A 414 -12.30 1.31 -22.87
C LYS A 414 -11.54 2.50 -23.47
N ASN A 415 -11.33 3.56 -22.68
CA ASN A 415 -10.65 4.75 -23.16
C ASN A 415 -9.16 4.54 -23.49
N LEU A 416 -8.40 3.88 -22.60
CA LEU A 416 -6.93 3.87 -22.68
C LEU A 416 -6.37 2.70 -23.49
N ALA A 417 -7.02 1.53 -23.45
CA ALA A 417 -6.55 0.35 -24.17
C ALA A 417 -7.21 0.19 -25.55
N GLU A 418 -8.51 0.49 -25.67
CA GLU A 418 -9.24 0.25 -26.92
C GLU A 418 -9.25 1.47 -27.86
N PHE A 419 -9.62 2.66 -27.35
CA PHE A 419 -9.81 3.84 -28.22
C PHE A 419 -8.64 4.81 -28.25
N GLY A 420 -7.83 4.88 -27.19
CA GLY A 420 -6.77 5.88 -27.07
C GLY A 420 -7.30 7.30 -26.85
N ILE A 421 -8.25 7.47 -25.94
CA ILE A 421 -8.84 8.76 -25.56
C ILE A 421 -8.39 9.14 -24.14
N VAL A 422 -7.91 10.38 -23.98
CA VAL A 422 -7.56 10.90 -22.65
C VAL A 422 -8.83 11.16 -21.85
N THR A 423 -8.88 10.71 -20.60
CA THR A 423 -10.06 10.88 -19.75
C THR A 423 -9.74 11.28 -18.31
N GLN A 424 -10.59 12.13 -17.74
CA GLN A 424 -10.58 12.50 -16.32
C GLN A 424 -11.91 12.12 -15.69
N CYS A 425 -11.87 11.36 -14.59
CA CYS A 425 -13.06 11.04 -13.82
C CYS A 425 -13.18 11.95 -12.60
N ILE A 426 -14.39 12.39 -12.27
CA ILE A 426 -14.69 13.11 -11.03
C ILE A 426 -15.96 12.53 -10.38
N ALA A 427 -16.04 12.60 -9.06
CA ALA A 427 -17.22 12.23 -8.27
C ALA A 427 -17.55 13.44 -7.39
N PRO A 428 -18.20 14.48 -7.96
CA PRO A 428 -18.40 15.75 -7.29
C PRO A 428 -19.34 15.58 -6.10
N THR A 429 -18.92 16.04 -4.92
CA THR A 429 -19.75 16.14 -3.71
C THR A 429 -19.74 17.57 -3.16
N ARG A 430 -18.56 18.22 -3.17
CA ARG A 430 -18.38 19.66 -3.00
C ARG A 430 -17.31 20.14 -3.98
N VAL A 431 -17.72 20.94 -4.97
CA VAL A 431 -16.83 21.50 -5.99
C VAL A 431 -16.53 22.94 -5.62
N ASN A 432 -15.25 23.30 -5.58
CA ASN A 432 -14.78 24.67 -5.38
C ASN A 432 -13.57 24.94 -6.28
N ASP A 433 -13.11 26.19 -6.36
CA ASP A 433 -12.01 26.59 -7.25
C ASP A 433 -10.72 25.81 -7.00
N GLN A 434 -10.43 25.45 -5.74
CA GLN A 434 -9.25 24.65 -5.40
C GLN A 434 -9.38 23.20 -5.90
N TYR A 435 -10.56 22.62 -5.81
CA TYR A 435 -10.86 21.30 -6.36
C TYR A 435 -10.72 21.31 -7.88
N LEU A 436 -11.34 22.29 -8.55
CA LEU A 436 -11.26 22.43 -10.01
C LEU A 436 -9.83 22.68 -10.49
N THR A 437 -9.07 23.52 -9.78
CA THR A 437 -7.64 23.74 -10.06
C THR A 437 -6.90 22.41 -10.00
N ASN A 438 -7.08 21.60 -8.94
CA ASN A 438 -6.42 20.30 -8.83
C ASN A 438 -6.85 19.30 -9.92
N VAL A 439 -8.11 19.38 -10.39
CA VAL A 439 -8.58 18.58 -11.54
C VAL A 439 -7.88 19.04 -12.83
N LEU A 440 -7.79 20.35 -13.06
CA LEU A 440 -7.15 20.95 -14.22
C LEU A 440 -5.65 20.64 -14.29
N LEU A 441 -4.94 20.59 -13.16
CA LEU A 441 -3.54 20.15 -13.12
C LEU A 441 -3.37 18.75 -13.72
N LYS A 442 -4.30 17.84 -13.44
CA LYS A 442 -4.27 16.46 -13.93
C LYS A 442 -4.66 16.40 -15.40
N ILE A 443 -5.65 17.19 -15.83
CA ILE A 443 -6.06 17.28 -17.24
C ILE A 443 -4.92 17.81 -18.09
N ASN A 444 -4.29 18.92 -17.68
CA ASN A 444 -3.16 19.52 -18.40
C ASN A 444 -2.01 18.53 -18.58
N ALA A 445 -1.60 17.84 -17.50
CA ALA A 445 -0.53 16.84 -17.55
C ALA A 445 -0.85 15.67 -18.49
N LYS A 446 -2.11 15.20 -18.48
CA LYS A 446 -2.55 14.11 -19.37
C LYS A 446 -2.57 14.50 -20.85
N LEU A 447 -2.90 15.75 -21.14
CA LEU A 447 -2.92 16.29 -22.49
C LEU A 447 -1.54 16.77 -22.96
N GLY A 448 -0.48 16.53 -22.18
CA GLY A 448 0.91 16.80 -22.55
C GLY A 448 1.44 18.18 -22.13
N GLY A 449 0.65 18.97 -21.39
CA GLY A 449 1.10 20.21 -20.77
C GLY A 449 1.93 19.99 -19.51
N LEU A 450 2.54 21.08 -19.02
CA LEU A 450 3.32 21.11 -17.78
C LEU A 450 2.78 22.22 -16.88
N ASN A 451 2.53 21.89 -15.62
CA ASN A 451 1.94 22.82 -14.66
C ASN A 451 2.98 23.79 -14.11
N SER A 452 4.15 23.24 -13.76
CA SER A 452 5.33 23.98 -13.33
C SER A 452 6.59 23.21 -13.73
N LEU A 453 7.69 23.95 -13.86
CA LEU A 453 9.04 23.42 -14.10
C LEU A 453 9.96 23.86 -12.97
N LEU A 454 11.09 23.17 -12.77
CA LEU A 454 12.16 23.75 -11.95
C LEU A 454 12.86 24.85 -12.75
N ALA A 455 13.32 25.92 -12.09
CA ALA A 455 14.11 26.95 -12.75
C ALA A 455 15.44 26.39 -13.32
N VAL A 456 16.05 25.43 -12.62
CA VAL A 456 17.24 24.71 -13.07
C VAL A 456 16.96 23.75 -14.23
N GLU A 457 15.76 23.17 -14.30
CA GLU A 457 15.30 22.36 -15.43
C GLU A 457 15.06 23.22 -16.68
N HIS A 458 14.48 24.41 -16.49
CA HIS A 458 14.23 25.35 -17.59
C HIS A 458 15.52 25.96 -18.18
N SER A 459 16.58 26.08 -17.37
CA SER A 459 17.90 26.62 -17.76
C SER A 459 18.96 25.54 -18.03
N PRO A 460 18.53 24.34 -18.46
CA PRO A 460 19.24 23.05 -18.40
C PRO A 460 20.51 22.99 -17.53
N SER A 461 20.37 23.26 -16.23
CA SER A 461 21.50 23.41 -15.30
C SER A 461 21.51 22.40 -14.15
N ILE A 462 20.75 21.30 -14.25
CA ILE A 462 20.77 20.25 -13.23
C ILE A 462 22.13 19.52 -13.28
N PRO A 463 22.90 19.48 -12.17
CA PRO A 463 24.19 18.81 -12.12
C PRO A 463 24.10 17.36 -12.59
N MET A 464 25.07 16.96 -13.43
CA MET A 464 25.21 15.65 -14.11
C MET A 464 24.08 15.29 -15.09
N VAL A 465 22.81 15.56 -14.75
CA VAL A 465 21.63 15.16 -15.52
C VAL A 465 21.44 15.98 -16.80
N SER A 466 21.70 17.29 -16.77
CA SER A 466 21.51 18.15 -17.95
C SER A 466 22.71 18.18 -18.91
N LYS A 467 23.85 17.57 -18.54
CA LYS A 467 25.10 17.64 -19.31
C LYS A 467 25.15 16.63 -20.46
N VAL A 468 24.65 15.42 -20.23
CA VAL A 468 24.59 14.33 -21.22
C VAL A 468 23.20 13.70 -21.23
N PRO A 469 22.75 13.12 -22.36
CA PRO A 469 21.49 12.38 -22.45
C PRO A 469 21.29 11.43 -21.25
N THR A 470 20.37 11.80 -20.37
CA THR A 470 20.11 11.08 -19.12
C THR A 470 18.64 10.70 -19.04
N ILE A 471 18.35 9.43 -18.80
CA ILE A 471 17.00 8.92 -18.54
C ILE A 471 16.85 8.62 -17.04
N ILE A 472 15.75 9.10 -16.44
CA ILE A 472 15.42 8.84 -15.04
C ILE A 472 14.24 7.88 -14.99
N LEU A 473 14.44 6.75 -14.30
CA LEU A 473 13.48 5.66 -14.17
C LEU A 473 12.89 5.61 -12.74
N GLY A 474 11.61 5.27 -12.65
CA GLY A 474 10.92 4.92 -11.40
C GLY A 474 10.27 3.56 -11.51
N MET A 475 10.50 2.69 -10.54
CA MET A 475 10.07 1.28 -10.56
C MET A 475 9.32 0.94 -9.26
N ASP A 476 8.10 0.41 -9.39
CA ASP A 476 7.26 -0.04 -8.27
C ASP A 476 6.53 -1.35 -8.65
N VAL A 477 6.28 -2.19 -7.64
CA VAL A 477 5.47 -3.40 -7.76
C VAL A 477 4.32 -3.35 -6.77
N SER A 478 3.10 -3.44 -7.29
CA SER A 478 1.88 -3.44 -6.48
C SER A 478 1.30 -4.85 -6.35
N HIS A 479 1.01 -5.26 -5.12
CA HIS A 479 0.37 -6.56 -4.82
C HIS A 479 -1.12 -6.43 -4.49
N GLY A 480 -1.85 -7.55 -4.58
CA GLY A 480 -3.23 -7.67 -4.10
C GLY A 480 -3.40 -7.35 -2.60
N SER A 481 -4.63 -7.05 -2.17
CA SER A 481 -4.89 -6.69 -0.77
C SER A 481 -4.60 -7.88 0.17
N PRO A 482 -4.24 -7.62 1.45
CA PRO A 482 -3.99 -8.70 2.41
C PRO A 482 -5.14 -9.71 2.47
N GLY A 483 -4.81 -10.99 2.29
CA GLY A 483 -5.77 -12.09 2.24
C GLY A 483 -6.23 -12.51 0.84
N GLN A 484 -5.82 -11.80 -0.21
CA GLN A 484 -5.98 -12.22 -1.61
C GLN A 484 -4.63 -12.81 -2.07
N SER A 485 -4.49 -14.14 -2.02
CA SER A 485 -3.24 -14.82 -2.38
C SER A 485 -3.02 -14.98 -3.87
N ASP A 486 -4.09 -14.93 -4.65
CA ASP A 486 -4.10 -15.43 -6.03
C ASP A 486 -4.11 -14.29 -7.06
N ILE A 487 -4.18 -13.04 -6.60
CA ILE A 487 -4.17 -11.86 -7.47
C ILE A 487 -2.73 -11.60 -7.96
N PRO A 488 -2.51 -11.41 -9.27
CA PRO A 488 -1.19 -11.13 -9.82
C PRO A 488 -0.61 -9.83 -9.28
N SER A 489 0.72 -9.77 -9.21
CA SER A 489 1.40 -8.50 -8.92
C SER A 489 1.48 -7.67 -10.20
N ILE A 490 1.55 -6.35 -10.06
CA ILE A 490 1.61 -5.42 -11.18
C ILE A 490 2.89 -4.62 -11.06
N ALA A 491 3.81 -4.83 -11.99
CA ALA A 491 5.03 -4.06 -12.13
C ALA A 491 4.80 -2.85 -13.03
N ALA A 492 5.30 -1.69 -12.61
CA ALA A 492 5.29 -0.48 -13.41
C ALA A 492 6.68 0.15 -13.43
N VAL A 493 7.12 0.52 -14.63
CA VAL A 493 8.34 1.30 -14.85
C VAL A 493 7.98 2.57 -15.58
N VAL A 494 8.47 3.69 -15.08
CA VAL A 494 8.22 5.03 -15.61
C VAL A 494 9.54 5.64 -16.03
N SER A 495 9.60 6.28 -17.20
CA SER A 495 10.79 6.96 -17.70
C SER A 495 10.53 8.44 -17.95
N SER A 496 11.53 9.27 -17.68
CA SER A 496 11.54 10.68 -18.08
C SER A 496 11.58 10.82 -19.61
N ARG A 497 10.95 11.86 -20.14
CA ARG A 497 10.88 12.13 -21.59
C ARG A 497 11.44 13.52 -21.91
N GLN A 498 11.82 13.72 -23.17
CA GLN A 498 12.24 15.02 -23.70
C GLN A 498 13.43 15.61 -22.93
N TRP A 499 14.51 14.84 -22.81
CA TRP A 499 15.75 15.31 -22.19
C TRP A 499 16.16 16.67 -22.80
N PRO A 500 16.56 17.66 -21.98
CA PRO A 500 16.94 17.57 -20.57
C PRO A 500 15.82 17.77 -19.53
N LEU A 501 14.54 17.67 -19.92
CA LEU A 501 13.42 17.78 -18.96
C LEU A 501 13.34 16.55 -18.04
N ILE A 502 12.97 16.80 -16.78
CA ILE A 502 12.71 15.79 -15.75
C ILE A 502 11.27 15.86 -15.21
N SER A 503 10.42 16.74 -15.75
CA SER A 503 9.02 16.92 -15.33
C SER A 503 8.00 16.12 -16.16
N ARG A 504 8.43 15.47 -17.24
CA ARG A 504 7.56 14.74 -18.18
C ARG A 504 7.91 13.25 -18.17
N TYR A 505 6.89 12.39 -18.11
CA TYR A 505 7.08 10.96 -17.92
C TYR A 505 6.17 10.10 -18.81
N ARG A 506 6.62 8.88 -19.13
CA ARG A 506 5.83 7.78 -19.72
C ARG A 506 5.90 6.57 -18.80
N ALA A 507 4.82 5.77 -18.73
CA ALA A 507 4.80 4.53 -17.97
C ALA A 507 4.55 3.31 -18.86
N ALA A 508 5.18 2.20 -18.53
CA ALA A 508 4.91 0.86 -19.04
C ALA A 508 4.60 -0.07 -17.86
N VAL A 509 3.60 -0.94 -18.03
CA VAL A 509 3.06 -1.77 -16.95
C VAL A 509 2.94 -3.22 -17.43
N ARG A 510 3.26 -4.18 -16.56
CA ARG A 510 3.14 -5.62 -16.80
C ARG A 510 2.57 -6.32 -15.57
N THR A 511 1.91 -7.44 -15.81
CA THR A 511 1.53 -8.39 -14.77
C THR A 511 2.67 -9.39 -14.55
N GLN A 512 2.82 -9.81 -13.31
CA GLN A 512 3.73 -10.88 -12.93
C GLN A 512 3.09 -11.75 -11.84
N SER A 513 3.76 -12.84 -11.50
CA SER A 513 3.25 -13.82 -10.55
C SER A 513 2.89 -13.19 -9.18
N PRO A 514 1.85 -13.70 -8.49
CA PRO A 514 1.44 -13.17 -7.19
C PRO A 514 2.59 -13.09 -6.19
N LYS A 515 2.75 -11.94 -5.52
CA LYS A 515 3.74 -11.65 -4.47
C LYS A 515 5.21 -11.74 -4.89
N VAL A 516 5.51 -11.78 -6.18
CA VAL A 516 6.88 -11.59 -6.68
C VAL A 516 7.19 -10.10 -6.63
N GLU A 517 8.28 -9.73 -5.96
CA GLU A 517 8.73 -8.33 -5.82
C GLU A 517 9.70 -7.91 -6.92
N MET A 518 10.58 -8.81 -7.40
CA MET A 518 11.49 -8.48 -8.50
C MET A 518 10.73 -8.38 -9.82
N ILE A 519 11.05 -7.38 -10.64
CA ILE A 519 10.43 -7.23 -11.96
C ILE A 519 11.10 -8.21 -12.92
N ASP A 520 10.33 -9.16 -13.44
CA ASP A 520 10.78 -10.24 -14.34
C ASP A 520 10.60 -9.91 -15.82
N SER A 521 10.02 -8.76 -16.13
CA SER A 521 9.63 -8.33 -17.48
C SER A 521 10.34 -7.05 -17.93
N LEU A 522 11.48 -6.72 -17.32
CA LEU A 522 12.31 -5.59 -17.75
C LEU A 522 12.90 -5.86 -19.13
N TYR A 523 13.40 -7.08 -19.33
CA TYR A 523 13.85 -7.63 -20.61
C TYR A 523 13.12 -8.96 -20.87
N LYS A 524 12.60 -9.15 -22.09
CA LYS A 524 11.91 -10.37 -22.48
C LYS A 524 12.15 -10.67 -23.96
N ARG A 525 13.26 -11.34 -24.25
CA ARG A 525 13.58 -11.78 -25.61
C ARG A 525 12.50 -12.70 -26.17
N ILE A 526 11.95 -12.35 -27.33
CA ILE A 526 11.05 -13.19 -28.12
C ILE A 526 11.84 -13.89 -29.23
N SER A 527 12.73 -13.17 -29.90
CA SER A 527 13.55 -13.69 -31.00
C SER A 527 14.92 -13.01 -31.04
N GLU A 528 15.73 -13.28 -32.07
CA GLU A 528 17.00 -12.58 -32.33
C GLU A 528 16.81 -11.07 -32.55
N THR A 529 15.64 -10.65 -33.01
CA THR A 529 15.37 -9.25 -33.41
C THR A 529 14.23 -8.59 -32.63
N GLU A 530 13.54 -9.36 -31.78
CA GLU A 530 12.41 -8.89 -30.99
C GLU A 530 12.59 -9.11 -29.48
N ASP A 531 12.40 -8.02 -28.73
CA ASP A 531 12.32 -7.97 -27.28
C ASP A 531 10.96 -7.36 -26.90
N ASP A 532 10.27 -7.95 -25.93
CA ASP A 532 8.98 -7.50 -25.40
C ASP A 532 9.08 -6.98 -23.96
N GLY A 533 10.30 -6.74 -23.51
CA GLY A 533 10.61 -6.14 -22.23
C GLY A 533 10.10 -4.71 -22.11
N ILE A 534 9.78 -4.33 -20.88
CA ILE A 534 9.38 -2.96 -20.54
C ILE A 534 10.44 -1.95 -20.98
N MET A 535 11.72 -2.27 -20.80
CA MET A 535 12.81 -1.34 -21.07
C MET A 535 12.90 -0.97 -22.55
N ARG A 536 12.62 -1.89 -23.47
CA ARG A 536 12.60 -1.58 -24.90
C ARG A 536 11.62 -0.46 -25.23
N GLU A 537 10.40 -0.53 -24.70
CA GLU A 537 9.38 0.50 -24.93
C GLU A 537 9.85 1.88 -24.45
N LEU A 538 10.47 1.92 -23.26
CA LEU A 538 10.92 3.17 -22.64
C LEU A 538 12.17 3.75 -23.32
N LEU A 539 13.12 2.91 -23.73
CA LEU A 539 14.36 3.36 -24.41
C LEU A 539 14.06 3.89 -25.82
N LEU A 540 13.15 3.25 -26.57
CA LEU A 540 12.69 3.77 -27.87
C LEU A 540 11.91 5.08 -27.75
N ASP A 541 11.07 5.21 -26.72
CA ASP A 541 10.37 6.45 -26.42
C ASP A 541 11.35 7.59 -26.07
N PHE A 542 12.33 7.31 -25.24
CA PHE A 542 13.35 8.28 -24.89
C PHE A 542 14.13 8.72 -26.13
N TYR A 543 14.56 7.76 -26.97
CA TYR A 543 15.28 8.05 -28.21
C TYR A 543 14.47 8.98 -29.13
N THR A 544 13.21 8.64 -29.37
CA THR A 544 12.32 9.45 -30.23
C THR A 544 11.99 10.82 -29.64
N SER A 545 11.80 10.91 -28.31
CA SER A 545 11.44 12.16 -27.64
C SER A 545 12.61 13.09 -27.30
N SER A 546 13.85 12.59 -27.34
CA SER A 546 15.06 13.31 -26.88
C SER A 546 16.06 13.62 -28.02
N GLY A 547 15.53 13.84 -29.22
CA GLY A 547 16.31 14.24 -30.39
C GLY A 547 17.14 13.10 -30.98
N LYS A 548 16.62 11.86 -30.97
CA LYS A 548 17.29 10.66 -31.51
C LYS A 548 18.65 10.41 -30.88
N ARG A 549 18.75 10.61 -29.56
CA ARG A 549 19.93 10.28 -28.76
C ARG A 549 19.63 9.15 -27.80
N LYS A 550 20.55 8.20 -27.72
CA LYS A 550 20.53 7.14 -26.71
C LYS A 550 20.97 7.75 -25.37
N PRO A 551 20.41 7.32 -24.22
CA PRO A 551 20.90 7.78 -22.94
C PRO A 551 22.34 7.29 -22.72
N ASP A 552 23.22 8.22 -22.35
CA ASP A 552 24.57 7.91 -21.86
C ASP A 552 24.55 7.56 -20.37
N GLN A 553 23.47 7.96 -19.67
CA GLN A 553 23.26 7.72 -18.24
C GLN A 553 21.83 7.25 -17.97
N ILE A 554 21.69 6.26 -17.08
CA ILE A 554 20.41 5.72 -16.61
C ILE A 554 20.36 5.80 -15.08
N ILE A 555 19.49 6.66 -14.54
CA ILE A 555 19.28 6.81 -13.10
C ILE A 555 18.00 6.08 -12.70
N ILE A 556 18.10 5.12 -11.78
CA ILE A 556 17.02 4.21 -11.42
C ILE A 556 16.59 4.44 -9.97
N PHE A 557 15.30 4.71 -9.76
CA PHE A 557 14.68 4.72 -8.44
C PHE A 557 13.74 3.53 -8.26
N ARG A 558 14.04 2.65 -7.29
CA ARG A 558 13.28 1.42 -7.00
C ARG A 558 12.58 1.51 -5.64
N ASP A 559 11.25 1.32 -5.58
CA ASP A 559 10.45 1.34 -4.33
C ASP A 559 9.77 -0.01 -4.04
N GLY A 560 9.76 -0.45 -2.79
CA GLY A 560 9.09 -1.71 -2.38
C GLY A 560 10.03 -2.83 -1.94
N VAL A 561 11.34 -2.67 -2.17
CA VAL A 561 12.34 -3.70 -1.83
C VAL A 561 12.93 -3.50 -0.43
N SER A 562 13.15 -4.60 0.28
CA SER A 562 13.83 -4.64 1.57
C SER A 562 15.36 -4.75 1.42
N GLU A 563 16.12 -4.44 2.47
CA GLU A 563 17.60 -4.54 2.48
C GLU A 563 18.10 -5.92 2.05
N SER A 564 17.41 -7.01 2.42
CA SER A 564 17.77 -8.37 2.01
C SER A 564 17.61 -8.64 0.50
N GLN A 565 16.95 -7.75 -0.23
CA GLN A 565 16.70 -7.88 -1.67
C GLN A 565 17.59 -6.95 -2.51
N PHE A 566 18.45 -6.12 -1.91
CA PHE A 566 19.29 -5.17 -2.65
C PHE A 566 20.18 -5.87 -3.69
N ASN A 567 20.77 -7.01 -3.33
CA ASN A 567 21.56 -7.79 -4.28
C ASN A 567 20.73 -8.36 -5.43
N GLN A 568 19.43 -8.65 -5.23
CA GLN A 568 18.56 -9.10 -6.31
C GLN A 568 18.24 -7.96 -7.28
N VAL A 569 18.09 -6.73 -6.79
CA VAL A 569 17.93 -5.55 -7.66
C VAL A 569 19.15 -5.38 -8.57
N LEU A 570 20.37 -5.50 -8.03
CA LEU A 570 21.59 -5.38 -8.82
C LEU A 570 21.82 -6.57 -9.76
N ASN A 571 21.63 -7.81 -9.28
CA ASN A 571 22.00 -8.99 -10.06
C ASN A 571 20.91 -9.45 -11.03
N VAL A 572 19.65 -9.02 -10.84
CA VAL A 572 18.50 -9.47 -11.64
C VAL A 572 17.86 -8.32 -12.39
N GLU A 573 17.48 -7.23 -11.71
CA GLU A 573 16.77 -6.14 -12.38
C GLU A 573 17.72 -5.27 -13.24
N LEU A 574 18.87 -4.88 -12.68
CA LEU A 574 19.86 -4.11 -13.43
C LEU A 574 20.46 -4.92 -14.59
N ASP A 575 20.73 -6.22 -14.40
CA ASP A 575 21.22 -7.09 -15.47
C ASP A 575 20.24 -7.15 -16.65
N GLN A 576 18.94 -7.30 -16.40
CA GLN A 576 17.92 -7.22 -17.45
C GLN A 576 17.93 -5.87 -18.18
N ILE A 577 18.11 -4.75 -17.47
CA ILE A 577 18.20 -3.43 -18.11
C ILE A 577 19.42 -3.33 -19.03
N ILE A 578 20.57 -3.84 -18.58
CA ILE A 578 21.80 -3.91 -19.37
C ILE A 578 21.58 -4.78 -20.62
N GLN A 579 20.90 -5.93 -20.47
CA GLN A 579 20.56 -6.80 -21.59
C GLN A 579 19.67 -6.09 -22.62
N SER A 580 18.66 -5.33 -22.19
CA SER A 580 17.82 -4.53 -23.09
C SER A 580 18.62 -3.46 -23.86
N CYS A 581 19.58 -2.80 -23.22
CA CYS A 581 20.47 -1.83 -23.90
C CYS A 581 21.31 -2.52 -24.98
N LYS A 582 21.98 -3.63 -24.63
CA LYS A 582 22.82 -4.41 -25.55
C LYS A 582 22.03 -5.04 -26.69
N PHE A 583 20.77 -5.41 -26.46
CA PHE A 583 19.89 -5.94 -27.49
C PHE A 583 19.55 -4.89 -28.56
N LEU A 584 19.42 -3.62 -28.18
CA LEU A 584 19.17 -2.51 -29.11
C LEU A 584 20.44 -2.05 -29.84
N ASP A 585 21.60 -2.15 -29.19
CA ASP A 585 22.92 -1.87 -29.74
C ASP A 585 23.99 -2.53 -28.87
N GLU A 586 24.71 -3.50 -29.43
CA GLU A 586 25.70 -4.32 -28.72
C GLU A 586 26.84 -3.47 -28.12
N ASN A 587 27.16 -2.33 -28.73
CA ASN A 587 28.22 -1.43 -28.28
C ASN A 587 27.73 -0.38 -27.27
N TRP A 588 26.44 -0.36 -26.95
CA TRP A 588 25.87 0.64 -26.08
C TRP A 588 26.07 0.29 -24.60
N ASN A 589 26.91 1.08 -23.93
CA ASN A 589 27.25 0.91 -22.53
C ASN A 589 27.00 2.20 -21.72
N PRO A 590 25.74 2.48 -21.33
CA PRO A 590 25.43 3.64 -20.51
C PRO A 590 25.93 3.46 -19.08
N LYS A 591 26.14 4.57 -18.37
CA LYS A 591 26.46 4.56 -16.94
C LYS A 591 25.20 4.45 -16.10
N PHE A 592 25.26 3.69 -15.01
CA PHE A 592 24.12 3.44 -14.14
C PHE A 592 24.25 4.09 -12.76
N VAL A 593 23.11 4.59 -12.25
CA VAL A 593 22.94 4.93 -10.84
C VAL A 593 21.69 4.20 -10.34
N VAL A 594 21.80 3.40 -9.29
CA VAL A 594 20.69 2.60 -8.73
C VAL A 594 20.43 3.02 -7.30
N ILE A 595 19.21 3.51 -7.05
CA ILE A 595 18.80 4.06 -5.76
C ILE A 595 17.50 3.39 -5.32
N VAL A 596 17.53 2.76 -4.15
CA VAL A 596 16.32 2.25 -3.52
C VAL A 596 15.71 3.34 -2.64
N ALA A 597 14.42 3.62 -2.81
CA ALA A 597 13.66 4.54 -1.98
C ALA A 597 12.71 3.77 -1.06
N GLN A 598 12.98 3.76 0.25
CA GLN A 598 12.14 3.10 1.24
C GLN A 598 11.34 4.12 2.04
N LYS A 599 10.03 4.17 1.81
CA LYS A 599 9.11 4.95 2.66
C LYS A 599 8.66 4.18 3.89
N ASN A 600 8.52 2.86 3.79
CA ASN A 600 7.91 2.03 4.82
C ASN A 600 8.93 1.51 5.85
N HIS A 601 9.43 2.39 6.70
CA HIS A 601 10.34 2.05 7.81
C HIS A 601 9.89 2.66 9.16
N HIS A 602 10.65 2.32 10.21
CA HIS A 602 10.35 2.67 11.60
C HIS A 602 11.09 3.93 12.09
N THR A 603 12.13 4.40 11.41
CA THR A 603 12.82 5.66 11.74
C THR A 603 11.88 6.88 11.67
N LYS A 604 11.97 7.78 12.66
CA LYS A 604 11.28 9.08 12.74
C LYS A 604 12.25 10.13 13.27
N PHE A 605 12.08 11.37 12.82
CA PHE A 605 12.88 12.50 13.29
C PHE A 605 11.99 13.52 13.99
N PHE A 606 12.52 14.09 15.05
CA PHE A 606 11.85 15.04 15.91
C PHE A 606 12.76 16.25 16.12
N GLN A 607 12.19 17.44 16.15
CA GLN A 607 12.93 18.65 16.47
C GLN A 607 12.95 18.85 17.99
N PRO A 608 14.12 19.06 18.62
CA PRO A 608 14.21 19.31 20.05
C PRO A 608 13.36 20.51 20.49
N GLY A 609 12.52 20.32 21.51
CA GLY A 609 11.68 21.39 22.08
C GLY A 609 10.52 21.87 21.19
N SER A 610 10.38 21.39 19.96
CA SER A 610 9.36 21.85 19.02
C SER A 610 8.15 20.90 19.00
N PRO A 611 6.90 21.43 18.92
CA PRO A 611 5.71 20.62 18.67
C PRO A 611 5.58 20.19 17.21
N ASP A 612 6.34 20.80 16.31
CA ASP A 612 6.24 20.63 14.88
C ASP A 612 7.13 19.50 14.36
N ASN A 613 6.81 19.06 13.14
CA ASN A 613 7.66 18.13 12.41
C ASN A 613 8.95 18.82 11.97
N VAL A 614 9.98 18.02 11.67
CA VAL A 614 11.19 18.54 11.02
C VAL A 614 10.83 19.27 9.71
N PRO A 615 11.50 20.37 9.38
CA PRO A 615 11.16 21.17 8.21
C PRO A 615 11.35 20.38 6.90
N PRO A 616 10.57 20.69 5.86
CA PRO A 616 10.76 20.08 4.54
C PRO A 616 12.14 20.43 3.98
N GLY A 617 12.79 19.46 3.35
CA GLY A 617 14.20 19.54 2.93
C GLY A 617 15.18 19.02 3.98
N THR A 618 14.73 18.56 5.16
CA THR A 618 15.63 17.97 6.15
C THR A 618 16.27 16.69 5.61
N ILE A 619 17.60 16.66 5.61
CA ILE A 619 18.45 15.53 5.26
C ILE A 619 19.26 15.07 6.47
N ILE A 620 19.34 13.76 6.63
CA ILE A 620 20.20 13.11 7.62
C ILE A 620 20.95 11.98 6.92
N ASP A 621 22.26 12.14 6.81
CA ASP A 621 23.22 11.23 6.18
C ASP A 621 24.35 10.84 7.15
N ASN A 622 24.16 11.14 8.45
CA ASN A 622 25.12 10.86 9.51
C ASN A 622 24.48 10.06 10.65
N LYS A 623 25.33 9.48 11.52
CA LYS A 623 25.05 8.86 12.83
C LYS A 623 24.10 7.65 12.83
N ILE A 624 22.93 7.77 12.20
CA ILE A 624 21.87 6.76 12.11
C ILE A 624 21.84 6.04 10.75
N CYS A 625 22.62 6.52 9.78
CA CYS A 625 22.83 5.85 8.50
C CYS A 625 23.74 4.62 8.64
N HIS A 626 23.80 3.83 7.56
CA HIS A 626 24.59 2.61 7.50
C HIS A 626 26.10 2.92 7.66
N PRO A 627 26.87 2.08 8.37
CA PRO A 627 28.31 2.34 8.60
C PRO A 627 29.17 2.41 7.32
N ARG A 628 28.76 1.71 6.27
CA ARG A 628 29.53 1.54 5.01
C ARG A 628 28.80 2.02 3.76
N ASN A 629 27.57 1.56 3.55
CA ASN A 629 26.76 1.92 2.39
C ASN A 629 26.46 3.42 2.34
N ASN A 630 26.29 3.94 1.12
CA ASN A 630 25.85 5.31 0.90
C ASN A 630 24.32 5.37 1.03
N ASP A 631 23.84 5.86 2.17
CA ASP A 631 22.43 6.02 2.45
C ASP A 631 22.13 7.32 3.20
N PHE A 632 20.95 7.87 2.95
CA PHE A 632 20.49 9.09 3.59
C PHE A 632 18.98 9.11 3.73
N TYR A 633 18.50 9.83 4.73
CA TYR A 633 17.09 10.11 4.92
C TYR A 633 16.76 11.50 4.42
N LEU A 634 15.62 11.64 3.73
CA LEU A 634 15.09 12.93 3.29
C LEU A 634 13.62 13.10 3.69
N CYS A 635 13.33 14.19 4.38
CA CYS A 635 11.98 14.71 4.60
C CYS A 635 11.65 15.78 3.56
N ALA A 636 11.34 15.41 2.32
CA ALA A 636 11.14 16.39 1.24
C ALA A 636 9.87 17.27 1.38
N HIS A 637 8.86 16.80 2.12
CA HIS A 637 7.54 17.42 2.21
C HIS A 637 7.18 17.85 3.63
N ALA A 638 6.27 18.81 3.76
CA ALA A 638 5.72 19.21 5.05
C ALA A 638 4.68 18.19 5.54
N GLY A 639 4.96 17.54 6.67
CA GLY A 639 4.00 16.68 7.38
C GLY A 639 2.97 17.51 8.14
N MET A 640 1.84 17.82 7.48
CA MET A 640 0.72 18.55 8.13
C MET A 640 0.05 17.78 9.26
N ILE A 641 0.04 16.46 9.15
CA ILE A 641 -0.82 15.59 9.94
C ILE A 641 0.04 14.47 10.50
N GLY A 642 0.00 14.30 11.82
CA GLY A 642 0.77 13.29 12.51
C GLY A 642 2.28 13.61 12.50
N THR A 643 3.10 12.56 12.54
CA THR A 643 4.56 12.65 12.49
C THR A 643 5.05 12.35 11.07
N THR A 644 5.91 13.20 10.51
CA THR A 644 6.48 13.03 9.17
C THR A 644 7.24 11.72 9.11
N ARG A 645 7.04 10.99 8.01
CA ARG A 645 7.82 9.82 7.65
C ARG A 645 8.86 10.26 6.63
N PRO A 646 10.16 10.27 6.98
CA PRO A 646 11.22 10.48 6.00
C PRO A 646 11.20 9.32 5.00
N THR A 647 11.78 9.55 3.81
CA THR A 647 12.11 8.46 2.90
C THR A 647 13.59 8.16 3.06
N HIS A 648 13.93 6.88 3.20
CA HIS A 648 15.31 6.40 3.29
C HIS A 648 15.78 5.99 1.90
N TYR A 649 16.81 6.66 1.41
CA TYR A 649 17.42 6.40 0.11
C TYR A 649 18.72 5.61 0.30
N HIS A 650 18.87 4.50 -0.41
CA HIS A 650 20.09 3.71 -0.46
C HIS A 650 20.66 3.74 -1.87
N VAL A 651 21.88 4.25 -2.02
CA VAL A 651 22.61 4.22 -3.28
C VAL A 651 23.31 2.87 -3.38
N LEU A 652 22.82 2.00 -4.26
CA LEU A 652 23.36 0.65 -4.46
C LEU A 652 24.50 0.64 -5.49
N LEU A 653 24.42 1.53 -6.48
CA LEU A 653 25.41 1.68 -7.55
C LEU A 653 25.44 3.14 -8.01
N ASP A 654 26.63 3.66 -8.28
CA ASP A 654 26.84 4.97 -8.92
C ASP A 654 28.10 4.95 -9.80
N GLU A 655 27.91 4.74 -11.09
CA GLU A 655 28.98 4.78 -12.11
C GLU A 655 29.15 6.18 -12.72
N VAL A 656 28.21 7.10 -12.44
CA VAL A 656 28.25 8.48 -12.89
C VAL A 656 29.23 9.28 -12.04
N GLY A 657 29.30 8.99 -10.74
CA GLY A 657 30.18 9.64 -9.78
C GLY A 657 29.57 10.90 -9.18
N PHE A 658 28.32 10.82 -8.73
CA PHE A 658 27.67 11.91 -8.03
C PHE A 658 28.37 12.22 -6.70
N SER A 659 28.50 13.51 -6.39
CA SER A 659 28.73 13.90 -5.01
C SER A 659 27.47 13.66 -4.17
N ALA A 660 27.63 13.49 -2.86
CA ALA A 660 26.49 13.32 -1.96
C ALA A 660 25.52 14.51 -2.06
N ASP A 661 26.04 15.74 -2.15
CA ASP A 661 25.23 16.95 -2.24
C ASP A 661 24.47 17.03 -3.58
N ASP A 662 25.13 16.77 -4.72
CA ASP A 662 24.47 16.78 -6.04
C ASP A 662 23.33 15.77 -6.10
N LEU A 663 23.56 14.56 -5.56
CA LEU A 663 22.55 13.51 -5.57
C LEU A 663 21.37 13.84 -4.65
N GLN A 664 21.65 14.33 -3.46
CA GLN A 664 20.65 14.74 -2.49
C GLN A 664 19.79 15.90 -3.01
N GLU A 665 20.40 16.88 -3.68
CA GLU A 665 19.70 18.00 -4.34
C GLU A 665 18.85 17.52 -5.52
N LEU A 666 19.35 16.57 -6.33
CA LEU A 666 18.57 15.94 -7.40
C LEU A 666 17.33 15.22 -6.84
N VAL A 667 17.50 14.42 -5.80
CA VAL A 667 16.39 13.68 -5.15
C VAL A 667 15.38 14.63 -4.53
N HIS A 668 15.84 15.72 -3.92
CA HIS A 668 14.95 16.78 -3.41
C HIS A 668 14.20 17.47 -4.54
N SER A 669 14.87 17.84 -5.63
CA SER A 669 14.28 18.46 -6.82
C SER A 669 13.22 17.58 -7.47
N LEU A 670 13.47 16.28 -7.59
CA LEU A 670 12.50 15.29 -8.10
C LEU A 670 11.24 15.17 -7.23
N SER A 671 11.27 15.65 -5.98
CA SER A 671 10.09 15.71 -5.12
C SER A 671 9.17 16.89 -5.45
N TYR A 672 9.60 17.84 -6.28
CA TYR A 672 8.84 19.04 -6.69
C TYR A 672 8.28 18.97 -8.12
N VAL A 673 8.70 18.00 -8.94
CA VAL A 673 8.26 17.86 -10.34
C VAL A 673 6.98 17.03 -10.51
N TYR A 674 6.28 16.77 -9.41
CA TYR A 674 5.03 16.01 -9.40
C TYR A 674 3.84 16.85 -9.88
N GLN A 675 3.42 16.64 -11.12
CA GLN A 675 2.49 17.49 -11.85
C GLN A 675 1.06 17.45 -11.29
N ARG A 676 0.68 16.49 -10.44
CA ARG A 676 -0.72 16.33 -9.97
C ARG A 676 -1.11 17.24 -8.80
N SER A 677 -0.17 17.91 -8.16
CA SER A 677 -0.44 18.72 -6.96
C SER A 677 0.58 19.84 -6.77
N THR A 678 0.23 20.86 -6.00
CA THR A 678 1.11 21.99 -5.69
C THR A 678 1.87 21.83 -4.36
N THR A 679 2.30 20.60 -4.10
CA THR A 679 3.02 20.23 -2.87
C THR A 679 4.15 19.28 -3.21
N ALA A 680 5.29 19.46 -2.55
CA ALA A 680 6.36 18.48 -2.59
C ALA A 680 5.84 17.13 -2.07
N ILE A 681 6.25 16.06 -2.73
CA ILE A 681 5.88 14.69 -2.35
C ILE A 681 6.97 14.06 -1.48
N SER A 682 6.62 12.98 -0.77
CA SER A 682 7.54 12.36 0.20
C SER A 682 8.66 11.55 -0.45
N VAL A 683 8.44 11.08 -1.68
CA VAL A 683 9.37 10.26 -2.48
C VAL A 683 9.47 10.93 -3.86
N VAL A 684 10.48 10.57 -4.65
CA VAL A 684 10.69 11.15 -5.98
C VAL A 684 9.48 10.92 -6.90
N ALA A 685 9.18 11.91 -7.76
CA ALA A 685 8.10 11.84 -8.75
C ALA A 685 8.06 10.55 -9.59
N PRO A 686 9.17 10.04 -10.17
CA PRO A 686 9.14 8.82 -10.98
C PRO A 686 8.57 7.60 -10.23
N VAL A 687 8.93 7.41 -8.96
CA VAL A 687 8.38 6.33 -8.11
C VAL A 687 6.88 6.54 -7.84
N CYS A 688 6.48 7.77 -7.51
CA CYS A 688 5.06 8.09 -7.32
C CYS A 688 4.24 7.83 -8.59
N TYR A 689 4.78 8.13 -9.77
CA TYR A 689 4.14 7.83 -11.03
C TYR A 689 4.06 6.31 -11.30
N ALA A 690 5.07 5.53 -10.92
CA ALA A 690 5.07 4.08 -11.07
C ALA A 690 3.91 3.47 -10.27
N HIS A 691 3.78 3.88 -9.01
CA HIS A 691 2.69 3.47 -8.14
C HIS A 691 1.30 3.83 -8.70
N LEU A 692 1.16 5.03 -9.26
CA LEU A 692 -0.10 5.48 -9.87
C LEU A 692 -0.44 4.69 -11.13
N ALA A 693 0.55 4.40 -11.98
CA ALA A 693 0.38 3.61 -13.19
C ALA A 693 -0.03 2.17 -12.84
N ALA A 694 0.68 1.51 -11.91
CA ALA A 694 0.34 0.18 -11.42
C ALA A 694 -1.07 0.13 -10.82
N THR A 695 -1.42 1.11 -9.98
CA THR A 695 -2.74 1.18 -9.33
C THR A 695 -3.88 1.37 -10.33
N GLN A 696 -3.68 2.20 -11.36
CA GLN A 696 -4.70 2.49 -12.36
C GLN A 696 -4.90 1.34 -13.33
N ILE A 697 -3.82 0.80 -13.90
CA ILE A 697 -3.89 -0.33 -14.83
C ILE A 697 -4.35 -1.59 -14.11
N GLY A 698 -4.02 -1.77 -12.84
CA GLY A 698 -4.57 -2.84 -12.01
C GLY A 698 -6.08 -2.81 -11.80
N GLN A 699 -6.76 -1.71 -12.11
CA GLN A 699 -8.22 -1.72 -12.15
C GLN A 699 -8.78 -2.44 -13.38
N PHE A 700 -7.96 -2.79 -14.38
CA PHE A 700 -8.42 -3.55 -15.54
C PHE A 700 -8.70 -5.01 -15.17
N ILE A 701 -7.84 -5.60 -14.31
CA ILE A 701 -7.88 -7.03 -13.94
C ILE A 701 -8.97 -7.33 -12.91
N LYS A 702 -9.20 -6.42 -11.94
CA LYS A 702 -10.15 -6.64 -10.82
C LYS A 702 -11.57 -7.04 -11.24
N PHE A 703 -11.95 -6.81 -12.50
CA PHE A 703 -13.28 -7.10 -13.02
C PHE A 703 -13.36 -8.38 -13.84
N GLU A 704 -12.26 -8.85 -14.43
CA GLU A 704 -12.21 -10.10 -15.20
C GLU A 704 -12.40 -11.33 -14.28
N ASP A 705 -11.85 -11.31 -13.06
CA ASP A 705 -12.03 -12.40 -12.07
C ASP A 705 -13.48 -12.49 -11.53
N THR A 706 -14.25 -11.41 -11.60
CA THR A 706 -15.68 -11.43 -11.19
C THR A 706 -16.59 -12.04 -12.25
N SER A 707 -16.17 -12.10 -13.52
CA SER A 707 -16.93 -12.76 -14.59
C SER A 707 -16.75 -14.28 -14.60
N GLU A 708 -15.65 -14.81 -14.06
CA GLU A 708 -15.35 -16.25 -14.11
C GLU A 708 -15.67 -17.03 -12.81
N THR A 709 -16.12 -16.36 -11.74
CA THR A 709 -16.40 -17.03 -10.46
C THR A 709 -17.80 -17.69 -10.37
N THR A 710 -18.49 -17.92 -11.49
CA THR A 710 -19.74 -18.69 -11.56
C THR A 710 -19.58 -20.17 -11.94
N SER A 711 -18.37 -20.69 -12.11
CA SER A 711 -18.15 -22.13 -12.35
C SER A 711 -17.26 -22.76 -11.29
N SER A 712 -17.82 -22.95 -10.09
CA SER A 712 -17.30 -23.93 -9.16
C SER A 712 -17.71 -25.32 -9.65
N ASP A 713 -16.83 -25.99 -10.40
CA ASP A 713 -16.92 -27.44 -10.56
C ASP A 713 -15.63 -28.11 -10.06
N GLY A 714 -15.82 -29.11 -9.21
CA GLY A 714 -14.76 -29.77 -8.47
C GLY A 714 -14.02 -30.79 -9.33
N GLY A 715 -12.71 -30.64 -9.44
CA GLY A 715 -11.81 -31.65 -9.99
C GLY A 715 -10.39 -31.46 -9.48
N LEU A 716 -9.88 -32.43 -8.72
CA LEU A 716 -8.46 -32.54 -8.40
C LEU A 716 -7.70 -32.95 -9.67
N THR A 717 -6.97 -32.03 -10.29
CA THR A 717 -5.89 -32.35 -11.24
C THR A 717 -4.67 -31.43 -11.01
N SER A 718 -3.51 -31.93 -11.45
CA SER A 718 -2.14 -31.57 -11.08
C SER A 718 -1.77 -30.08 -11.06
N ALA A 719 -0.86 -29.72 -10.15
CA ALA A 719 -0.23 -28.41 -10.01
C ALA A 719 0.58 -27.98 -11.26
N GLY A 720 -0.09 -27.36 -12.23
CA GLY A 720 0.52 -26.46 -13.20
C GLY A 720 0.47 -25.01 -12.70
N ALA A 721 1.44 -24.19 -13.09
CA ALA A 721 1.39 -22.75 -12.81
C ALA A 721 0.15 -22.14 -13.47
N VAL A 722 -0.72 -21.49 -12.67
CA VAL A 722 -1.88 -20.75 -13.19
C VAL A 722 -1.36 -19.66 -14.13
N PRO A 723 -1.79 -19.60 -15.40
CA PRO A 723 -1.32 -18.60 -16.35
C PRO A 723 -1.69 -17.19 -15.83
N VAL A 724 -0.68 -16.33 -15.73
CA VAL A 724 -0.87 -14.93 -15.28
C VAL A 724 -1.54 -14.15 -16.42
N PRO A 725 -2.74 -13.57 -16.22
CA PRO A 725 -3.40 -12.79 -17.26
C PRO A 725 -2.53 -11.62 -17.70
N GLN A 726 -2.33 -11.44 -19.00
CA GLN A 726 -1.56 -10.30 -19.52
C GLN A 726 -2.43 -9.05 -19.55
N LEU A 727 -1.87 -7.93 -19.11
CA LEU A 727 -2.54 -6.63 -19.22
C LEU A 727 -2.64 -6.19 -20.69
N PRO A 728 -3.77 -5.61 -21.11
CA PRO A 728 -3.85 -5.03 -22.45
C PRO A 728 -2.88 -3.86 -22.57
N ARG A 729 -2.21 -3.76 -23.73
CA ARG A 729 -1.35 -2.61 -24.02
C ARG A 729 -2.19 -1.34 -24.16
N LEU A 730 -1.58 -0.23 -23.81
CA LEU A 730 -2.17 1.08 -24.05
C LEU A 730 -2.12 1.42 -25.53
N GLN A 731 -3.17 2.07 -26.01
CA GLN A 731 -3.26 2.53 -27.40
C GLN A 731 -2.19 3.61 -27.66
N GLU A 732 -1.62 3.63 -28.87
CA GLU A 732 -0.47 4.47 -29.26
C GLU A 732 -0.62 5.98 -29.00
N LYS A 733 -1.84 6.51 -29.14
CA LYS A 733 -2.20 7.93 -28.92
C LYS A 733 -2.11 8.34 -27.45
N VAL A 734 -2.19 7.39 -26.51
CA VAL A 734 -2.18 7.66 -25.06
C VAL A 734 -1.03 7.00 -24.32
N CYS A 735 -0.36 6.01 -24.89
CA CYS A 735 0.75 5.31 -24.23
C CYS A 735 1.92 6.24 -23.88
N ASN A 736 2.07 7.33 -24.63
CA ASN A 736 3.05 8.39 -24.43
C ASN A 736 2.58 9.51 -23.48
N SER A 737 1.31 9.51 -23.08
CA SER A 737 0.76 10.51 -22.18
C SER A 737 1.02 10.16 -20.71
N MET A 738 0.91 11.15 -19.83
CA MET A 738 0.88 10.91 -18.39
C MET A 738 -0.53 10.45 -17.95
N PHE A 739 -1.06 9.39 -18.56
CA PHE A 739 -2.44 8.88 -18.34
C PHE A 739 -2.74 8.56 -16.86
N PHE A 740 -1.68 8.23 -16.10
CA PHE A 740 -1.65 7.98 -14.67
C PHE A 740 -1.77 9.24 -13.81
N CYS A 741 -1.82 10.42 -14.42
CA CYS A 741 -2.01 11.68 -13.69
C CYS A 741 -3.40 11.85 -13.05
#